data_AF-A0A4C2E183-F1
#
_entry.id   AF-A0A4C2E183-F1
#
_cell.length_a   1.000
_cell.length_b   1.000
_cell.length_c   1.000
_cell.angle_alpha   90.00
_cell.angle_beta   90.00
_cell.angle_gamma   90.00
#
_symmetry.space_group_name_H-M   'P 1'
#
loop_
_entity.id
_entity.type
_entity.pdbx_description
1 polymer ?
#
loop_
_entity_poly.entity_id
_entity_poly.type
_entity_poly.pdbx_seq_one_letter_code
_entity_poly.pdbx_strand_id
1 'polypeptide(L)'
;MGSTERFAMNLEGKLNKLSLEVNRGGLFQDGIKEEDLVDVTQFFDEHASKLQTKTIIKEPNFNLFEGTHSLEVENQKLDSTSIHLTPAEANFKCDTLYGSDEKHQLSYVVGILDRLVRSLVCWLNDYQTLPTTVLSCRYVEYLLLESEKKSQLVFLHTNSPLFDQVLCSGIYGVCYFARFVQRLLKAGVIFEEEDLNFNGMGLDFLSYVENGNQIISLLQESIRISSLCSDSGDLIHILKLIIHLISIEKCLDEFSTNVSHLNALIEEATYLSQQLQLSNLETPEGSFSIGIQKRLSNQFPPKSLILPPRNYEGFIVMSQDLKKVLQVDKAHTMMEIMQFANFFNKFEQKHVLARALFPLFLIRDNRTVLGRYTLSEFIHGHLLEFSLMCAGEENFPSEITEAPLLEAANVLFEWYQNTSQNTSRYRQGYNRQLLLWDSLQAQIETTEVEWLSKSNNAFAIDYVEMKEGEEPTPLLPYTSWVYAMKVKAMIEFILKGFDLQVYKPFETYAMYWYTYYLAHQWEVCLKKIQKFVDSKINAIHGLNKKVKKAKSSEKRESLKTQYRFSMDNHMGQLQVNKRFLQYLIVESSIFKSLSIAQVFQFGILSSFGLIDNKSSAKNKFTTDELLYNLRMKPFCSIGVPEPLPYDLMDSTFREFVPSEPMFALKLNKAIDCLHKELTNSILNVEHILKCIQGGDNNGLLVTATRLVKSESTKFYEGIKTSIETLEMNSKKIQTTLKSESKFNLREKYTVELEFCEGGSSFFPMLSLTSHPPEESPMIQK
;
A
#
# COMPACT_ATOMS: atom_id res chain seq x y z
N MET A 1 -38.80 -33.84 39.29
CA MET A 1 -39.24 -34.07 37.89
C MET A 1 -39.73 -32.75 37.33
N GLY A 2 -38.81 -32.06 36.66
CA GLY A 2 -38.94 -30.66 36.29
C GLY A 2 -39.81 -30.48 35.04
N SER A 3 -40.32 -29.27 34.85
CA SER A 3 -41.13 -28.85 33.70
C SER A 3 -40.50 -29.19 32.35
N THR A 4 -39.16 -29.28 32.27
CA THR A 4 -38.38 -29.66 31.09
C THR A 4 -38.52 -31.13 30.71
N GLU A 5 -38.51 -32.07 31.67
CA GLU A 5 -38.73 -33.51 31.38
C GLU A 5 -40.16 -33.78 30.89
N ARG A 6 -41.14 -33.07 31.47
CA ARG A 6 -42.54 -33.13 31.01
C ARG A 6 -42.73 -32.52 29.62
N PHE A 7 -41.96 -31.50 29.25
CA PHE A 7 -42.02 -30.90 27.91
C PHE A 7 -41.39 -31.83 26.87
N ALA A 8 -40.25 -32.45 27.19
CA ALA A 8 -39.58 -33.42 26.34
C ALA A 8 -40.45 -34.67 26.08
N MET A 9 -41.04 -35.27 27.12
CA MET A 9 -41.95 -36.42 26.97
C MET A 9 -43.24 -36.05 26.19
N ASN A 10 -43.71 -34.80 26.28
CA ASN A 10 -44.88 -34.34 25.53
C ASN A 10 -44.55 -34.09 24.05
N LEU A 11 -43.32 -33.66 23.75
CA LEU A 11 -42.82 -33.55 22.38
C LEU A 11 -42.68 -34.94 21.74
N GLU A 12 -42.07 -35.88 22.46
CA GLU A 12 -41.85 -37.27 22.03
C GLU A 12 -43.19 -37.99 21.75
N GLY A 13 -44.18 -37.79 22.62
CA GLY A 13 -45.54 -38.31 22.43
C GLY A 13 -46.34 -37.65 21.30
N LYS A 14 -45.97 -36.43 20.86
CA LYS A 14 -46.58 -35.75 19.71
C LYS A 14 -45.90 -36.13 18.40
N LEU A 15 -44.59 -36.30 18.40
CA LEU A 15 -43.80 -36.76 17.25
C LEU A 15 -44.22 -38.17 16.82
N ASN A 16 -44.47 -39.07 17.77
CA ASN A 16 -44.93 -40.45 17.50
C ASN A 16 -46.35 -40.56 16.92
N LYS A 17 -47.11 -39.47 16.79
CA LYS A 17 -48.49 -39.47 16.27
C LYS A 17 -48.62 -38.95 14.84
N LEU A 18 -47.53 -38.48 14.24
CA LEU A 18 -47.54 -37.98 12.86
C LEU A 18 -47.45 -39.18 11.91
N SER A 19 -48.47 -39.35 11.06
CA SER A 19 -48.53 -40.41 10.05
C SER A 19 -47.52 -40.12 8.95
N LEU A 20 -46.59 -41.05 8.75
CA LEU A 20 -45.56 -41.00 7.72
C LEU A 20 -46.19 -41.23 6.34
N GLU A 21 -46.27 -40.18 5.51
CA GLU A 21 -46.42 -40.34 4.07
C GLU A 21 -45.05 -40.66 3.47
N VAL A 22 -44.92 -41.87 2.92
CA VAL A 22 -43.70 -42.38 2.30
C VAL A 22 -43.54 -41.78 0.90
N ASN A 23 -42.28 -41.50 0.55
CA ASN A 23 -41.71 -41.49 -0.82
C ASN A 23 -41.31 -40.12 -1.39
N ARG A 24 -40.04 -39.73 -1.18
CA ARG A 24 -39.17 -39.13 -2.21
C ARG A 24 -37.73 -39.63 -2.00
N GLY A 25 -37.33 -40.62 -2.79
CA GLY A 25 -35.97 -41.19 -2.74
C GLY A 25 -34.88 -40.16 -3.04
N GLY A 26 -33.82 -40.17 -2.23
CA GLY A 26 -32.50 -39.65 -2.63
C GLY A 26 -31.77 -38.66 -1.71
N LEU A 27 -32.19 -38.43 -0.46
CA LEU A 27 -31.66 -37.32 0.35
C LEU A 27 -30.64 -37.68 1.46
N PHE A 28 -30.40 -38.96 1.78
CA PHE A 28 -29.61 -39.32 2.96
C PHE A 28 -28.25 -39.92 2.59
N GLN A 29 -27.18 -39.14 2.77
CA GLN A 29 -25.84 -39.69 3.04
C GLN A 29 -25.73 -39.98 4.55
N ASP A 30 -24.87 -40.95 4.91
CA ASP A 30 -24.55 -41.40 6.29
C ASP A 30 -25.53 -42.39 6.98
N GLY A 31 -26.14 -43.32 6.23
CA GLY A 31 -26.80 -44.49 6.85
C GLY A 31 -28.09 -44.19 7.63
N ILE A 32 -28.53 -42.93 7.64
CA ILE A 32 -29.85 -42.49 8.10
C ILE A 32 -30.87 -42.96 7.07
N LYS A 33 -31.89 -43.68 7.52
CA LYS A 33 -33.00 -44.10 6.66
C LYS A 33 -34.18 -43.16 6.84
N GLU A 34 -35.08 -43.15 5.87
CA GLU A 34 -36.34 -42.37 5.94
C GLU A 34 -37.19 -42.78 7.16
N GLU A 35 -37.09 -44.04 7.60
CA GLU A 35 -37.73 -44.54 8.83
C GLU A 35 -37.18 -43.91 10.13
N ASP A 36 -35.99 -43.32 10.09
CA ASP A 36 -35.34 -42.66 11.24
C ASP A 36 -35.76 -41.18 11.40
N LEU A 37 -36.61 -40.66 10.49
CA LEU A 37 -36.96 -39.24 10.43
C LEU A 37 -38.41 -38.99 10.81
N VAL A 38 -38.64 -37.84 11.42
CA VAL A 38 -39.98 -37.36 11.77
C VAL A 38 -40.20 -36.00 11.10
N ASP A 39 -41.25 -35.90 10.28
CA ASP A 39 -41.66 -34.62 9.69
C ASP A 39 -42.17 -33.68 10.78
N VAL A 40 -41.56 -32.51 10.90
CA VAL A 40 -41.93 -31.46 11.86
C VAL A 40 -42.51 -30.21 11.21
N THR A 41 -42.82 -30.24 9.91
CA THR A 41 -43.30 -29.08 9.15
C THR A 41 -44.56 -28.47 9.76
N GLN A 42 -45.60 -29.29 10.00
CA GLN A 42 -46.84 -28.83 10.63
C GLN A 42 -46.61 -28.28 12.05
N PHE A 43 -45.70 -28.90 12.81
CA PHE A 43 -45.34 -28.43 14.15
C PHE A 43 -44.74 -27.02 14.09
N PHE A 44 -43.83 -26.76 13.15
CA PHE A 44 -43.23 -25.44 12.95
C PHE A 44 -44.28 -24.40 12.52
N ASP A 45 -45.15 -24.71 11.56
CA ASP A 45 -46.21 -23.79 11.10
C ASP A 45 -47.20 -23.41 12.22
N GLU A 46 -47.65 -24.38 13.01
CA GLU A 46 -48.56 -24.16 14.14
C GLU A 46 -47.95 -23.32 15.27
N HIS A 47 -46.63 -23.36 15.46
CA HIS A 47 -45.95 -22.58 16.49
C HIS A 47 -45.51 -21.22 15.96
N ALA A 48 -45.04 -21.14 14.72
CA ALA A 48 -44.66 -19.89 14.06
C ALA A 48 -45.87 -18.94 13.92
N SER A 49 -47.05 -19.47 13.60
CA SER A 49 -48.31 -18.68 13.52
C SER A 49 -48.74 -18.03 14.84
N LYS A 50 -48.20 -18.47 15.98
CA LYS A 50 -48.45 -17.88 17.31
C LYS A 50 -47.47 -16.75 17.65
N LEU A 51 -46.42 -16.56 16.86
CA LEU A 51 -45.40 -15.53 17.10
C LEU A 51 -45.92 -14.16 16.64
N GLN A 52 -45.46 -13.10 17.32
CA GLN A 52 -45.69 -11.74 16.83
C GLN A 52 -44.77 -11.47 15.65
N THR A 53 -45.18 -10.61 14.72
CA THR A 53 -44.40 -10.27 13.51
C THR A 53 -42.99 -9.75 13.81
N LYS A 54 -42.80 -9.09 14.95
CA LYS A 54 -41.49 -8.56 15.39
C LYS A 54 -40.61 -9.60 16.11
N THR A 55 -41.12 -10.80 16.36
CA THR A 55 -40.43 -11.82 17.16
C THR A 55 -39.52 -12.65 16.25
N ILE A 56 -38.24 -12.72 16.62
CA ILE A 56 -37.26 -13.61 16.00
C ILE A 56 -36.85 -14.62 17.08
N ILE A 57 -37.07 -15.91 16.81
CA ILE A 57 -36.56 -16.99 17.66
C ILE A 57 -35.12 -17.26 17.26
N LYS A 58 -34.20 -17.01 18.19
CA LYS A 58 -32.76 -17.25 18.02
C LYS A 58 -32.16 -17.63 19.37
N GLU A 59 -30.93 -18.15 19.35
CA GLU A 59 -30.15 -18.28 20.58
C GLU A 59 -29.90 -16.87 21.18
N PRO A 60 -29.98 -16.70 22.52
CA PRO A 60 -29.84 -15.39 23.15
C PRO A 60 -28.57 -14.60 22.78
N ASN A 61 -27.43 -15.27 22.66
CA ASN A 61 -26.12 -14.71 22.33
C ASN A 61 -25.87 -14.55 20.82
N PHE A 62 -26.62 -15.25 19.95
CA PHE A 62 -26.49 -15.11 18.49
C PHE A 62 -26.79 -13.67 18.02
N ASN A 63 -25.85 -13.04 17.32
CA ASN A 63 -26.04 -11.68 16.82
C ASN A 63 -26.64 -11.70 15.41
N LEU A 64 -27.79 -11.05 15.22
CA LEU A 64 -28.46 -10.96 13.91
C LEU A 64 -27.61 -10.27 12.84
N PHE A 65 -26.59 -9.49 13.23
CA PHE A 65 -25.63 -8.92 12.28
C PHE A 65 -24.83 -10.01 11.54
N GLU A 66 -24.56 -11.16 12.15
CA GLU A 66 -23.88 -12.27 11.46
C GLU A 66 -24.73 -12.78 10.27
N GLY A 67 -26.05 -12.69 10.39
CA GLY A 67 -27.00 -13.04 9.32
C GLY A 67 -26.98 -12.10 8.11
N THR A 68 -26.33 -10.92 8.15
CA THR A 68 -26.28 -10.03 6.98
C THR A 68 -25.39 -10.54 5.86
N HIS A 69 -24.58 -11.56 6.12
CA HIS A 69 -23.71 -12.23 5.16
C HIS A 69 -24.27 -13.59 4.69
N SER A 70 -25.49 -13.95 5.10
CA SER A 70 -26.09 -15.22 4.72
C SER A 70 -26.45 -15.26 3.24
N LEU A 71 -26.25 -16.43 2.61
CA LEU A 71 -26.83 -16.74 1.31
C LEU A 71 -28.34 -16.98 1.45
N GLU A 72 -29.06 -16.88 0.33
CA GLU A 72 -30.51 -17.07 0.27
C GLU A 72 -30.82 -18.05 -0.86
N VAL A 73 -31.43 -19.18 -0.53
CA VAL A 73 -31.85 -20.21 -1.51
C VAL A 73 -32.96 -19.67 -2.41
N GLU A 74 -33.02 -20.18 -3.65
CA GLU A 74 -33.97 -19.72 -4.70
C GLU A 74 -33.79 -18.26 -5.15
N ASN A 75 -32.84 -17.52 -4.58
CA ASN A 75 -32.46 -16.19 -5.06
C ASN A 75 -31.28 -16.32 -6.04
N GLN A 76 -31.53 -16.14 -7.33
CA GLN A 76 -30.51 -16.30 -8.39
C GLN A 76 -29.20 -15.52 -8.16
N LYS A 77 -29.23 -14.41 -7.39
CA LYS A 77 -28.04 -13.60 -7.09
C LYS A 77 -27.27 -14.06 -5.86
N LEU A 78 -27.88 -14.88 -4.99
CA LEU A 78 -27.30 -15.34 -3.72
C LEU A 78 -27.20 -16.88 -3.64
N ASP A 79 -27.83 -17.60 -4.56
CA ASP A 79 -27.87 -19.05 -4.61
C ASP A 79 -26.97 -19.57 -5.74
N SER A 80 -25.83 -20.16 -5.38
CA SER A 80 -24.92 -20.79 -6.32
C SER A 80 -25.45 -22.10 -6.92
N THR A 81 -26.42 -22.76 -6.28
CA THR A 81 -27.03 -23.99 -6.81
C THR A 81 -27.93 -23.72 -8.02
N SER A 82 -28.46 -22.49 -8.09
CA SER A 82 -29.27 -21.96 -9.19
C SER A 82 -28.45 -21.61 -10.45
N ILE A 83 -27.13 -21.77 -10.43
CA ILE A 83 -26.28 -21.57 -11.62
C ILE A 83 -26.74 -22.50 -12.77
N HIS A 84 -27.04 -21.89 -13.91
CA HIS A 84 -27.34 -22.58 -15.16
C HIS A 84 -26.05 -22.86 -15.93
N LEU A 85 -25.80 -24.13 -16.24
CA LEU A 85 -24.69 -24.57 -17.06
C LEU A 85 -25.21 -25.01 -18.43
N THR A 86 -24.49 -24.69 -19.48
CA THR A 86 -24.72 -25.24 -20.82
C THR A 86 -24.50 -26.76 -20.83
N PRO A 87 -25.05 -27.50 -21.81
CA PRO A 87 -24.81 -28.94 -21.94
C PRO A 87 -23.32 -29.29 -22.04
N ALA A 88 -22.51 -28.45 -22.69
CA ALA A 88 -21.07 -28.64 -22.79
C ALA A 88 -20.36 -28.47 -21.42
N GLU A 89 -20.69 -27.42 -20.66
CA GLU A 89 -20.13 -27.19 -19.32
C GLU A 89 -20.51 -28.28 -18.32
N ALA A 90 -21.76 -28.74 -18.37
CA ALA A 90 -22.28 -29.77 -17.47
C ALA A 90 -21.65 -31.15 -17.75
N ASN A 91 -21.44 -31.49 -19.02
CA ASN A 91 -20.96 -32.82 -19.44
C ASN A 91 -19.47 -32.88 -19.77
N PHE A 92 -18.71 -31.80 -19.55
CA PHE A 92 -17.26 -31.76 -19.80
C PHE A 92 -16.51 -32.83 -18.99
N LYS A 93 -15.60 -33.57 -19.63
CA LYS A 93 -14.82 -34.65 -19.00
C LYS A 93 -13.32 -34.46 -19.24
N CYS A 94 -12.56 -34.29 -18.17
CA CYS A 94 -11.11 -34.06 -18.25
C CYS A 94 -10.34 -35.24 -18.87
N ASP A 95 -10.79 -36.48 -18.66
CA ASP A 95 -10.15 -37.70 -19.21
C ASP A 95 -10.58 -38.05 -20.65
N THR A 96 -11.25 -37.14 -21.35
CA THR A 96 -11.59 -37.33 -22.77
C THR A 96 -10.58 -36.62 -23.66
N LEU A 97 -10.15 -37.29 -24.73
CA LEU A 97 -9.28 -36.70 -25.74
C LEU A 97 -10.09 -35.75 -26.63
N TYR A 98 -9.70 -34.47 -26.63
CA TYR A 98 -10.31 -33.43 -27.48
C TYR A 98 -9.39 -33.09 -28.66
N GLY A 99 -9.96 -32.95 -29.86
CA GLY A 99 -9.23 -32.69 -31.11
C GLY A 99 -9.15 -33.92 -32.01
N SER A 100 -9.48 -33.76 -33.29
CA SER A 100 -9.55 -34.86 -34.27
C SER A 100 -8.19 -35.41 -34.69
N ASP A 101 -7.14 -34.61 -34.55
CA ASP A 101 -5.76 -34.96 -34.88
C ASP A 101 -4.78 -34.25 -33.93
N GLU A 102 -3.49 -34.57 -34.05
CA GLU A 102 -2.43 -34.01 -33.20
C GLU A 102 -2.35 -32.48 -33.26
N LYS A 103 -2.64 -31.86 -34.42
CA LYS A 103 -2.61 -30.40 -34.59
C LYS A 103 -3.75 -29.73 -33.82
N HIS A 104 -4.95 -30.29 -33.87
CA HIS A 104 -6.10 -29.81 -33.10
C HIS A 104 -5.89 -30.06 -31.60
N GLN A 105 -5.31 -31.20 -31.22
CA GLN A 105 -4.96 -31.50 -29.83
C GLN A 105 -3.95 -30.48 -29.28
N LEU A 106 -2.89 -30.19 -30.04
CA LEU A 106 -1.91 -29.15 -29.71
C LEU A 106 -2.58 -27.79 -29.56
N SER A 107 -3.42 -27.40 -30.52
CA SER A 107 -4.15 -26.12 -30.49
C SER A 107 -5.01 -25.99 -29.23
N TYR A 108 -5.72 -27.05 -28.82
CA TYR A 108 -6.51 -27.03 -27.59
C TYR A 108 -5.65 -26.94 -26.34
N VAL A 109 -4.54 -27.68 -26.25
CA VAL A 109 -3.62 -27.60 -25.10
C VAL A 109 -3.02 -26.20 -24.98
N VAL A 110 -2.60 -25.59 -26.11
CA VAL A 110 -2.15 -24.20 -26.14
C VAL A 110 -3.26 -23.26 -25.70
N GLY A 111 -4.48 -23.40 -26.24
CA GLY A 111 -5.62 -22.56 -25.88
C GLY A 111 -5.96 -22.61 -24.39
N ILE A 112 -5.91 -23.81 -23.78
CA ILE A 112 -6.18 -24.01 -22.35
C ILE A 112 -5.10 -23.34 -21.51
N LEU A 113 -3.82 -23.65 -21.75
CA LEU A 113 -2.73 -23.10 -20.95
C LEU A 113 -2.57 -21.58 -21.14
N ASP A 114 -2.78 -21.09 -22.36
CA ASP A 114 -2.79 -19.66 -22.67
C ASP A 114 -3.88 -18.92 -21.88
N ARG A 115 -5.12 -19.43 -21.92
CA ARG A 115 -6.23 -18.85 -21.15
C ARG A 115 -5.99 -18.94 -19.65
N LEU A 116 -5.43 -20.04 -19.16
CA LEU A 116 -5.13 -20.25 -17.74
C LEU A 116 -4.07 -19.27 -17.24
N VAL A 117 -2.97 -19.09 -17.98
CA VAL A 117 -1.91 -18.14 -17.63
C VAL A 117 -2.42 -16.70 -17.67
N ARG A 118 -3.21 -16.31 -18.68
CA ARG A 118 -3.85 -14.97 -18.69
C ARG A 118 -4.86 -14.79 -17.56
N SER A 119 -5.46 -15.86 -17.05
CA SER A 119 -6.32 -15.80 -15.86
C SER A 119 -5.55 -15.43 -14.59
N LEU A 120 -4.24 -15.73 -14.50
CA LEU A 120 -3.39 -15.22 -13.42
C LEU A 120 -3.26 -13.69 -13.46
N VAL A 121 -3.16 -13.10 -14.66
CA VAL A 121 -3.10 -11.64 -14.82
C VAL A 121 -4.39 -11.00 -14.34
N CYS A 122 -5.55 -11.51 -14.75
CA CYS A 122 -6.83 -10.98 -14.25
C CYS A 122 -6.97 -11.12 -12.74
N TRP A 123 -6.48 -12.22 -12.18
CA TRP A 123 -6.51 -12.43 -10.74
C TRP A 123 -5.60 -11.45 -9.98
N LEU A 124 -4.35 -11.30 -10.40
CA LEU A 124 -3.32 -10.59 -9.64
C LEU A 124 -3.18 -9.10 -10.00
N ASN A 125 -3.33 -8.76 -11.28
CA ASN A 125 -3.20 -7.39 -11.78
C ASN A 125 -4.56 -6.65 -11.77
N ASP A 126 -5.64 -7.35 -12.14
CA ASP A 126 -6.99 -6.76 -12.26
C ASP A 126 -7.88 -7.06 -11.03
N TYR A 127 -7.30 -7.65 -9.97
CA TYR A 127 -7.94 -7.93 -8.68
C TYR A 127 -9.24 -8.76 -8.77
N GLN A 128 -9.34 -9.64 -9.77
CA GLN A 128 -10.49 -10.53 -9.93
C GLN A 128 -10.44 -11.70 -8.96
N THR A 129 -11.55 -12.42 -8.76
CA THR A 129 -11.57 -13.53 -7.81
C THR A 129 -10.99 -14.82 -8.36
N LEU A 130 -10.38 -15.62 -7.50
CA LEU A 130 -9.78 -16.91 -7.87
C LEU A 130 -10.82 -17.90 -8.47
N PRO A 131 -12.06 -18.03 -7.92
CA PRO A 131 -13.14 -18.85 -8.49
C PRO A 131 -13.57 -18.50 -9.92
N THR A 132 -13.45 -17.23 -10.31
CA THR A 132 -13.89 -16.73 -11.63
C THR A 132 -12.77 -16.65 -12.65
N THR A 133 -11.54 -16.99 -12.26
CA THR A 133 -10.33 -16.91 -13.09
C THR A 133 -9.67 -18.29 -13.16
N VAL A 134 -8.62 -18.55 -12.37
CA VAL A 134 -7.83 -19.80 -12.41
C VAL A 134 -8.69 -21.03 -12.14
N LEU A 135 -9.54 -20.98 -11.11
CA LEU A 135 -10.41 -22.10 -10.73
C LEU A 135 -11.60 -22.30 -11.67
N SER A 136 -11.84 -21.39 -12.61
CA SER A 136 -12.87 -21.62 -13.64
C SER A 136 -12.48 -22.75 -14.61
N CYS A 137 -11.19 -23.10 -14.69
CA CYS A 137 -10.67 -24.20 -15.48
C CYS A 137 -11.02 -25.56 -14.85
N ARG A 138 -11.77 -26.39 -15.57
CA ARG A 138 -12.18 -27.74 -15.12
C ARG A 138 -11.00 -28.67 -14.84
N TYR A 139 -9.90 -28.52 -15.57
CA TYR A 139 -8.72 -29.32 -15.34
C TYR A 139 -7.99 -28.96 -14.04
N VAL A 140 -8.03 -27.69 -13.61
CA VAL A 140 -7.50 -27.26 -12.30
C VAL A 140 -8.28 -27.93 -11.19
N GLU A 141 -9.61 -27.81 -11.21
CA GLU A 141 -10.51 -28.47 -10.24
C GLU A 141 -10.26 -29.98 -10.19
N TYR A 142 -10.26 -30.64 -11.34
CA TYR A 142 -10.09 -32.09 -11.43
C TYR A 142 -8.74 -32.57 -10.88
N LEU A 143 -7.64 -31.96 -11.34
CA LEU A 143 -6.30 -32.41 -10.95
C LEU A 143 -5.99 -32.15 -9.48
N LEU A 144 -6.47 -31.03 -8.90
CA LEU A 144 -6.32 -30.78 -7.46
C LEU A 144 -7.08 -31.81 -6.63
N LEU A 145 -8.36 -32.08 -6.96
CA LEU A 145 -9.18 -33.07 -6.24
C LEU A 145 -8.63 -34.49 -6.33
N GLU A 146 -8.27 -34.96 -7.53
CA GLU A 146 -7.78 -36.33 -7.71
C GLU A 146 -6.40 -36.54 -7.09
N SER A 147 -5.56 -35.50 -7.10
CA SER A 147 -4.24 -35.58 -6.49
C SER A 147 -4.28 -35.48 -4.98
N GLU A 148 -5.19 -34.67 -4.42
CA GLU A 148 -5.45 -34.61 -2.98
C GLU A 148 -5.88 -35.99 -2.44
N LYS A 149 -6.84 -36.65 -3.10
CA LYS A 149 -7.32 -38.00 -2.73
C LYS A 149 -6.20 -39.04 -2.62
N LYS A 150 -5.15 -38.90 -3.44
CA LYS A 150 -4.00 -39.82 -3.45
C LYS A 150 -2.76 -39.25 -2.73
N SER A 151 -2.82 -38.01 -2.27
CA SER A 151 -1.69 -37.24 -1.73
C SER A 151 -0.44 -37.26 -2.63
N GLN A 152 -0.64 -37.28 -3.94
CA GLN A 152 0.42 -37.28 -4.96
C GLN A 152 -0.12 -36.77 -6.29
N LEU A 153 0.76 -36.29 -7.18
CA LEU A 153 0.38 -35.79 -8.50
C LEU A 153 -0.24 -36.90 -9.36
N VAL A 154 -1.47 -36.69 -9.81
CA VAL A 154 -2.18 -37.57 -10.76
C VAL A 154 -2.14 -36.99 -12.16
N PHE A 155 -2.11 -37.83 -13.19
CA PHE A 155 -2.09 -37.38 -14.59
C PHE A 155 -3.33 -37.92 -15.31
N LEU A 156 -3.72 -37.26 -16.40
CA LEU A 156 -4.82 -37.71 -17.25
C LEU A 156 -4.44 -39.01 -17.99
N HIS A 157 -5.46 -39.72 -18.46
CA HIS A 157 -5.31 -40.98 -19.20
C HIS A 157 -6.08 -40.94 -20.53
N THR A 158 -5.80 -39.91 -21.33
CA THR A 158 -6.42 -39.67 -22.65
C THR A 158 -5.71 -40.43 -23.79
N ASN A 159 -4.56 -41.04 -23.53
CA ASN A 159 -3.63 -41.63 -24.51
C ASN A 159 -2.96 -40.60 -25.44
N SER A 160 -2.91 -39.34 -25.03
CA SER A 160 -2.18 -38.28 -25.74
C SER A 160 -1.16 -37.65 -24.79
N PRO A 161 0.15 -37.69 -25.08
CA PRO A 161 1.17 -37.05 -24.25
C PRO A 161 0.94 -35.54 -24.05
N LEU A 162 0.28 -34.88 -25.01
CA LEU A 162 -0.07 -33.46 -24.91
C LEU A 162 -1.07 -33.18 -23.78
N PHE A 163 -2.05 -34.04 -23.56
CA PHE A 163 -3.00 -33.91 -22.46
C PHE A 163 -2.45 -34.55 -21.18
N ASP A 164 -1.93 -35.77 -21.30
CA ASP A 164 -1.57 -36.60 -20.15
C ASP A 164 -0.36 -36.05 -19.42
N GLN A 165 0.65 -35.52 -20.13
CA GLN A 165 1.86 -34.97 -19.52
C GLN A 165 1.91 -33.44 -19.62
N VAL A 166 1.77 -32.87 -20.81
CA VAL A 166 2.06 -31.45 -21.06
C VAL A 166 1.02 -30.51 -20.43
N LEU A 167 -0.27 -30.77 -20.66
CA LEU A 167 -1.34 -30.00 -20.05
C LEU A 167 -1.33 -30.12 -18.52
N CYS A 168 -1.19 -31.34 -18.00
CA CYS A 168 -1.12 -31.59 -16.56
C CYS A 168 0.04 -30.84 -15.89
N SER A 169 1.26 -30.88 -16.46
CA SER A 169 2.41 -30.18 -15.90
C SER A 169 2.22 -28.66 -15.90
N GLY A 170 1.65 -28.10 -16.98
CA GLY A 170 1.29 -26.68 -17.07
C GLY A 170 0.29 -26.27 -15.98
N ILE A 171 -0.75 -27.08 -15.76
CA ILE A 171 -1.74 -26.83 -14.71
C ILE A 171 -1.11 -26.92 -13.32
N TYR A 172 -0.30 -27.94 -13.04
CA TYR A 172 0.40 -28.05 -11.76
C TYR A 172 1.33 -26.88 -11.51
N GLY A 173 2.00 -26.38 -12.55
CA GLY A 173 2.85 -25.20 -12.43
C GLY A 173 2.07 -23.94 -12.05
N VAL A 174 0.90 -23.73 -12.64
CA VAL A 174 -0.01 -22.62 -12.27
C VAL A 174 -0.52 -22.79 -10.83
N CYS A 175 -0.93 -23.99 -10.44
CA CYS A 175 -1.44 -24.28 -9.10
C CYS A 175 -0.34 -24.11 -8.03
N TYR A 176 0.88 -24.55 -8.33
CA TYR A 176 2.03 -24.38 -7.45
C TYR A 176 2.39 -22.90 -7.29
N PHE A 177 2.36 -22.11 -8.36
CA PHE A 177 2.51 -20.66 -8.26
C PHE A 177 1.39 -20.01 -7.43
N ALA A 178 0.14 -20.44 -7.58
CA ALA A 178 -0.96 -19.97 -6.74
C ALA A 178 -0.74 -20.31 -5.25
N ARG A 179 -0.16 -21.47 -4.93
CA ARG A 179 0.26 -21.79 -3.55
C ARG A 179 1.28 -20.79 -3.00
N PHE A 180 2.27 -20.41 -3.79
CA PHE A 180 3.24 -19.37 -3.39
C PHE A 180 2.53 -18.03 -3.13
N VAL A 181 1.58 -17.64 -3.97
CA VAL A 181 0.76 -16.45 -3.75
C VAL A 181 -0.05 -16.55 -2.45
N GLN A 182 -0.63 -17.72 -2.14
CA GLN A 182 -1.32 -17.96 -0.87
C GLN A 182 -0.37 -17.79 0.33
N ARG A 183 0.88 -18.25 0.22
CA ARG A 183 1.90 -18.10 1.26
C ARG A 183 2.21 -16.63 1.54
N LEU A 184 2.30 -15.80 0.51
CA LEU A 184 2.49 -14.36 0.65
C LEU A 184 1.32 -13.69 1.37
N LEU A 185 0.08 -14.08 1.04
CA LEU A 185 -1.12 -13.57 1.70
C LEU A 185 -1.17 -13.95 3.18
N LYS A 186 -0.87 -15.21 3.50
CA LYS A 186 -0.83 -15.75 4.88
C LYS A 186 0.21 -15.06 5.77
N ALA A 187 1.21 -14.39 5.19
CA ALA A 187 2.19 -13.63 5.94
C ALA A 187 1.62 -12.32 6.55
N GLY A 188 0.40 -11.91 6.17
CA GLY A 188 -0.30 -10.78 6.79
C GLY A 188 0.27 -9.41 6.44
N VAL A 189 1.07 -9.31 5.37
CA VAL A 189 1.70 -8.05 4.92
C VAL A 189 0.84 -7.24 3.96
N ILE A 190 -0.24 -7.83 3.45
CA ILE A 190 -1.25 -7.23 2.56
C ILE A 190 -2.64 -7.69 3.01
N PHE A 191 -3.71 -7.02 2.56
CA PHE A 191 -5.07 -7.28 3.01
C PHE A 191 -5.82 -8.25 2.08
N GLU A 192 -6.33 -9.35 2.64
CA GLU A 192 -7.21 -10.29 1.92
C GLU A 192 -8.52 -9.63 1.49
N GLU A 193 -9.03 -10.03 0.33
CA GLU A 193 -10.24 -9.50 -0.34
C GLU A 193 -10.18 -8.04 -0.79
N GLU A 194 -9.11 -7.31 -0.47
CA GLU A 194 -8.86 -5.94 -0.93
C GLU A 194 -7.66 -5.87 -1.88
N ASP A 195 -6.47 -6.27 -1.41
CA ASP A 195 -5.25 -6.30 -2.22
C ASP A 195 -5.19 -7.55 -3.09
N LEU A 196 -5.69 -8.67 -2.57
CA LEU A 196 -5.63 -9.98 -3.20
C LEU A 196 -6.77 -10.86 -2.66
N ASN A 197 -7.50 -11.51 -3.56
CA ASN A 197 -8.49 -12.52 -3.18
C ASN A 197 -7.89 -13.92 -3.26
N PHE A 198 -8.03 -14.73 -2.21
CA PHE A 198 -7.70 -16.17 -2.26
C PHE A 198 -8.86 -17.03 -1.75
N ASN A 199 -9.98 -17.05 -2.48
CA ASN A 199 -11.01 -18.07 -2.25
C ASN A 199 -10.62 -19.36 -2.98
N GLY A 200 -9.97 -20.28 -2.27
CA GLY A 200 -9.56 -21.60 -2.79
C GLY A 200 -10.68 -22.64 -2.88
N MET A 201 -11.91 -22.32 -2.46
CA MET A 201 -13.07 -23.22 -2.48
C MET A 201 -12.84 -24.58 -1.78
N GLY A 202 -11.99 -24.59 -0.74
CA GLY A 202 -11.65 -25.80 0.02
C GLY A 202 -10.68 -26.75 -0.68
N LEU A 203 -10.10 -26.39 -1.83
CA LEU A 203 -9.13 -27.22 -2.54
C LEU A 203 -7.73 -27.14 -1.91
N ASP A 204 -7.02 -28.27 -1.87
CA ASP A 204 -5.61 -28.33 -1.51
C ASP A 204 -4.72 -27.90 -2.68
N PHE A 205 -3.96 -26.81 -2.52
CA PHE A 205 -3.03 -26.31 -3.53
C PHE A 205 -1.68 -27.03 -3.44
N LEU A 206 -1.69 -28.36 -3.60
CA LEU A 206 -0.51 -29.22 -3.68
C LEU A 206 0.34 -29.22 -2.40
N SER A 207 -0.25 -29.27 -1.20
CA SER A 207 0.50 -29.23 0.07
C SER A 207 1.49 -30.39 0.24
N TYR A 208 1.22 -31.52 -0.41
CA TYR A 208 2.07 -32.71 -0.47
C TYR A 208 3.29 -32.58 -1.41
N VAL A 209 3.42 -31.49 -2.18
CA VAL A 209 4.62 -31.19 -2.97
C VAL A 209 5.58 -30.37 -2.11
N GLU A 210 6.79 -30.86 -1.85
CA GLU A 210 7.72 -30.19 -0.93
C GLU A 210 8.32 -28.89 -1.50
N ASN A 211 8.74 -28.89 -2.76
CA ASN A 211 9.38 -27.75 -3.42
C ASN A 211 9.11 -27.73 -4.94
N GLY A 212 9.33 -26.57 -5.56
CA GLY A 212 9.00 -26.34 -6.96
C GLY A 212 9.83 -27.14 -7.96
N ASN A 213 10.98 -27.73 -7.56
CA ASN A 213 11.87 -28.44 -8.50
C ASN A 213 11.20 -29.66 -9.13
N GLN A 214 10.34 -30.36 -8.38
CA GLN A 214 9.57 -31.49 -8.92
C GLN A 214 8.68 -31.04 -10.08
N ILE A 215 7.99 -29.92 -9.93
CA ILE A 215 7.09 -29.37 -10.96
C ILE A 215 7.89 -28.80 -12.13
N ILE A 216 9.02 -28.12 -11.87
CA ILE A 216 9.92 -27.63 -12.91
C ILE A 216 10.46 -28.79 -13.77
N SER A 217 10.83 -29.91 -13.16
CA SER A 217 11.28 -31.10 -13.90
C SER A 217 10.19 -31.66 -14.83
N LEU A 218 8.94 -31.70 -14.37
CA LEU A 218 7.80 -32.12 -15.19
C LEU A 218 7.55 -31.17 -16.37
N LEU A 219 7.69 -29.85 -16.15
CA LEU A 219 7.57 -28.83 -17.19
C LEU A 219 8.72 -28.93 -18.22
N GLN A 220 9.94 -29.19 -17.77
CA GLN A 220 11.10 -29.40 -18.65
C GLN A 220 10.91 -30.63 -19.55
N GLU A 221 10.41 -31.73 -19.00
CA GLU A 221 10.06 -32.91 -19.79
C GLU A 221 8.92 -32.62 -20.77
N SER A 222 7.95 -31.80 -20.35
CA SER A 222 6.84 -31.37 -21.21
C SER A 222 7.31 -30.48 -22.38
N ILE A 223 8.33 -29.65 -22.18
CA ILE A 223 9.00 -28.91 -23.26
C ILE A 223 9.68 -29.88 -24.23
N ARG A 224 10.36 -30.92 -23.71
CA ARG A 224 11.00 -31.95 -24.55
C ARG A 224 9.95 -32.68 -25.40
N ILE A 225 8.84 -33.09 -24.82
CA ILE A 225 7.72 -33.73 -25.54
C ILE A 225 7.15 -32.78 -26.59
N SER A 226 6.86 -31.54 -26.21
CA SER A 226 6.27 -30.54 -27.11
C SER A 226 7.16 -30.27 -28.32
N SER A 227 8.50 -30.26 -28.13
CA SER A 227 9.46 -30.01 -29.23
C SER A 227 9.46 -31.06 -30.34
N LEU A 228 8.83 -32.22 -30.13
CA LEU A 228 8.65 -33.26 -31.14
C LEU A 228 7.44 -32.98 -32.05
N CYS A 229 6.52 -32.11 -31.64
CA CYS A 229 5.34 -31.72 -32.41
C CYS A 229 5.67 -30.54 -33.33
N SER A 230 5.09 -30.52 -34.54
CA SER A 230 5.16 -29.35 -35.42
C SER A 230 4.33 -28.19 -34.84
N ASP A 231 4.76 -26.95 -35.06
CA ASP A 231 4.06 -25.72 -34.62
C ASP A 231 3.88 -25.56 -33.09
N SER A 232 4.71 -26.20 -32.27
CA SER A 232 4.63 -26.14 -30.79
C SER A 232 5.32 -24.93 -30.15
N GLY A 233 5.73 -23.93 -30.94
CA GLY A 233 6.55 -22.81 -30.47
C GLY A 233 5.90 -22.06 -29.31
N ASP A 234 4.65 -21.64 -29.51
CA ASP A 234 3.88 -20.89 -28.50
C ASP A 234 3.67 -21.70 -27.21
N LEU A 235 3.44 -23.02 -27.33
CA LEU A 235 3.34 -23.92 -26.18
C LEU A 235 4.61 -23.92 -25.33
N ILE A 236 5.76 -24.02 -25.98
CA ILE A 236 7.07 -24.04 -25.30
C ILE A 236 7.29 -22.72 -24.56
N HIS A 237 6.95 -21.58 -25.18
CA HIS A 237 7.04 -20.27 -24.54
C HIS A 237 6.12 -20.16 -23.31
N ILE A 238 4.87 -20.67 -23.40
CA ILE A 238 3.95 -20.72 -22.24
C ILE A 238 4.51 -21.61 -21.11
N LEU A 239 5.06 -22.79 -21.43
CA LEU A 239 5.63 -23.69 -20.41
C LEU A 239 6.86 -23.07 -19.73
N LYS A 240 7.73 -22.39 -20.48
CA LYS A 240 8.88 -21.66 -19.92
C LYS A 240 8.42 -20.51 -19.01
N LEU A 241 7.41 -19.76 -19.44
CA LEU A 241 6.79 -18.72 -18.62
C LEU A 241 6.35 -19.29 -17.26
N ILE A 242 5.67 -20.43 -17.25
CA ILE A 242 5.24 -21.10 -16.01
C ILE A 242 6.44 -21.54 -15.14
N ILE A 243 7.51 -22.09 -15.73
CA ILE A 243 8.75 -22.40 -14.99
C ILE A 243 9.31 -21.15 -14.29
N HIS A 244 9.30 -20.01 -14.97
CA HIS A 244 9.81 -18.76 -14.41
C HIS A 244 8.91 -18.20 -13.31
N LEU A 245 7.59 -18.39 -13.40
CA LEU A 245 6.66 -18.04 -12.31
C LEU A 245 6.94 -18.84 -11.04
N ILE A 246 7.13 -20.15 -11.14
CA ILE A 246 7.48 -21.02 -9.99
C ILE A 246 8.79 -20.56 -9.35
N SER A 247 9.76 -20.17 -10.18
CA SER A 247 11.08 -19.76 -9.72
C SER A 247 11.10 -18.46 -8.91
N ILE A 248 9.99 -17.72 -8.82
CA ILE A 248 9.87 -16.50 -8.00
C ILE A 248 9.98 -16.83 -6.50
N GLU A 249 9.60 -18.04 -6.07
CA GLU A 249 9.65 -18.43 -4.64
C GLU A 249 11.06 -18.34 -4.04
N LYS A 250 12.10 -18.51 -4.88
CA LYS A 250 13.51 -18.38 -4.51
C LYS A 250 13.88 -16.99 -3.99
N CYS A 251 13.11 -15.96 -4.33
CA CYS A 251 13.30 -14.63 -3.77
C CYS A 251 13.05 -14.59 -2.25
N LEU A 252 12.26 -15.51 -1.70
CA LEU A 252 12.02 -15.63 -0.26
C LEU A 252 12.71 -16.84 0.35
N ASP A 253 12.69 -17.99 -0.33
CA ASP A 253 13.23 -19.23 0.25
C ASP A 253 14.76 -19.21 0.32
N GLU A 254 15.40 -18.62 -0.68
CA GLU A 254 16.86 -18.50 -0.79
C GLU A 254 17.34 -17.05 -0.62
N PHE A 255 16.41 -16.09 -0.47
CA PHE A 255 16.68 -14.65 -0.56
C PHE A 255 17.49 -14.25 -1.81
N SER A 256 17.25 -14.95 -2.92
CA SER A 256 18.01 -14.75 -4.16
C SER A 256 17.70 -13.41 -4.81
N THR A 257 18.76 -12.67 -5.14
CA THR A 257 18.69 -11.42 -5.93
C THR A 257 18.98 -11.65 -7.41
N ASN A 258 19.10 -12.92 -7.84
CA ASN A 258 19.31 -13.26 -9.23
C ASN A 258 18.03 -13.01 -10.05
N VAL A 259 18.07 -11.98 -10.89
CA VAL A 259 16.93 -11.55 -11.71
C VAL A 259 16.83 -12.30 -13.05
N SER A 260 17.66 -13.32 -13.31
CA SER A 260 17.67 -14.04 -14.60
C SER A 260 16.31 -14.66 -14.93
N HIS A 261 15.65 -15.30 -13.96
CA HIS A 261 14.31 -15.86 -14.15
C HIS A 261 13.25 -14.78 -14.41
N LEU A 262 13.36 -13.61 -13.79
CA LEU A 262 12.45 -12.48 -14.03
C LEU A 262 12.69 -11.83 -15.39
N ASN A 263 13.94 -11.77 -15.86
CA ASN A 263 14.25 -11.32 -17.23
C ASN A 263 13.72 -12.30 -18.27
N ALA A 264 13.94 -13.60 -18.06
CA ALA A 264 13.38 -14.63 -18.92
C ALA A 264 11.84 -14.58 -18.93
N LEU A 265 11.19 -14.39 -17.78
CA LEU A 265 9.74 -14.18 -17.71
C LEU A 265 9.27 -12.99 -18.57
N ILE A 266 10.01 -11.87 -18.56
CA ILE A 266 9.72 -10.72 -19.43
C ILE A 266 9.89 -11.08 -20.91
N GLU A 267 10.96 -11.80 -21.27
CA GLU A 267 11.21 -12.23 -22.65
C GLU A 267 10.09 -13.14 -23.17
N GLU A 268 9.70 -14.15 -22.38
CA GLU A 268 8.60 -15.06 -22.70
C GLU A 268 7.26 -14.32 -22.83
N ALA A 269 6.93 -13.42 -21.89
CA ALA A 269 5.72 -12.61 -21.95
C ALA A 269 5.71 -11.63 -23.13
N THR A 270 6.85 -11.05 -23.48
CA THR A 270 6.98 -10.14 -24.64
C THR A 270 6.76 -10.91 -25.94
N TYR A 271 7.36 -12.09 -26.07
CA TYR A 271 7.15 -12.96 -27.23
C TYR A 271 5.66 -13.30 -27.39
N LEU A 272 5.01 -13.77 -26.33
CA LEU A 272 3.60 -14.18 -26.34
C LEU A 272 2.65 -13.00 -26.59
N SER A 273 3.02 -11.78 -26.18
CA SER A 273 2.25 -10.56 -26.47
C SER A 273 2.19 -10.23 -27.96
N GLN A 274 3.21 -10.63 -28.74
CA GLN A 274 3.33 -10.32 -30.16
C GLN A 274 2.66 -11.36 -31.08
N GLN A 275 2.26 -12.51 -30.53
CA GLN A 275 1.69 -13.62 -31.30
C GLN A 275 0.20 -13.41 -31.58
N LEU A 276 -0.12 -12.88 -32.77
CA LEU A 276 -1.50 -12.61 -33.20
C LEU A 276 -2.34 -13.89 -33.34
N GLN A 277 -1.73 -15.01 -33.74
CA GLN A 277 -2.40 -16.31 -33.92
C GLN A 277 -3.04 -16.84 -32.64
N LEU A 278 -2.50 -16.48 -31.47
CA LEU A 278 -3.05 -16.88 -30.17
C LEU A 278 -4.42 -16.24 -29.89
N SER A 279 -4.81 -15.20 -30.63
CA SER A 279 -6.11 -14.54 -30.49
C SER A 279 -7.27 -15.38 -31.03
N ASN A 280 -6.98 -16.33 -31.92
CA ASN A 280 -7.99 -17.19 -32.56
C ASN A 280 -8.06 -18.59 -31.93
N LEU A 281 -7.37 -18.80 -30.79
CA LEU A 281 -7.36 -20.10 -30.14
C LEU A 281 -8.70 -20.37 -29.44
N GLU A 282 -9.27 -21.51 -29.77
CA GLU A 282 -10.42 -22.06 -29.07
C GLU A 282 -9.95 -22.99 -27.95
N THR A 283 -10.73 -23.02 -26.88
CA THR A 283 -10.62 -24.05 -25.84
C THR A 283 -11.75 -25.05 -26.02
N PRO A 284 -11.59 -26.33 -25.65
CA PRO A 284 -12.70 -27.28 -25.64
C PRO A 284 -13.91 -26.69 -24.92
N GLU A 285 -15.10 -26.74 -25.52
CA GLU A 285 -16.30 -26.13 -24.96
C GLU A 285 -16.60 -26.73 -23.57
N GLY A 286 -16.86 -25.87 -22.58
CA GLY A 286 -17.07 -26.29 -21.19
C GLY A 286 -15.80 -26.47 -20.34
N SER A 287 -14.60 -26.36 -20.93
CA SER A 287 -13.34 -26.45 -20.17
C SER A 287 -13.13 -25.30 -19.18
N PHE A 288 -13.73 -24.14 -19.43
CA PHE A 288 -13.76 -23.00 -18.50
C PHE A 288 -15.22 -22.59 -18.27
N SER A 289 -15.65 -22.57 -17.00
CA SER A 289 -17.04 -22.25 -16.63
C SER A 289 -17.17 -21.76 -15.20
N ILE A 290 -18.35 -21.26 -14.83
CA ILE A 290 -18.71 -21.01 -13.43
C ILE A 290 -19.15 -22.28 -12.68
N GLY A 291 -19.06 -23.45 -13.31
CA GLY A 291 -19.57 -24.70 -12.74
C GLY A 291 -18.92 -25.09 -11.42
N ILE A 292 -17.68 -24.65 -11.14
CA ILE A 292 -17.03 -24.93 -9.85
C ILE A 292 -17.79 -24.30 -8.68
N GLN A 293 -18.35 -23.09 -8.88
CA GLN A 293 -19.14 -22.37 -7.88
C GLN A 293 -20.43 -23.10 -7.49
N LYS A 294 -20.92 -23.97 -8.39
CA LYS A 294 -22.09 -24.83 -8.17
C LYS A 294 -21.73 -26.17 -7.54
N ARG A 295 -20.57 -26.74 -7.88
CA ARG A 295 -20.17 -28.10 -7.47
C ARG A 295 -19.47 -28.16 -6.12
N LEU A 296 -18.60 -27.19 -5.84
CA LEU A 296 -17.85 -27.15 -4.59
C LEU A 296 -18.55 -26.30 -3.55
N SER A 297 -18.21 -26.54 -2.28
CA SER A 297 -18.66 -25.74 -1.15
C SER A 297 -18.31 -24.27 -1.40
N ASN A 298 -19.35 -23.44 -1.52
CA ASN A 298 -19.21 -22.02 -1.81
C ASN A 298 -20.02 -21.22 -0.80
N GLN A 299 -19.33 -20.42 0.01
CA GLN A 299 -19.94 -19.53 1.01
C GLN A 299 -20.20 -18.13 0.45
N PHE A 300 -19.97 -17.92 -0.85
CA PHE A 300 -20.12 -16.62 -1.51
C PHE A 300 -21.20 -16.66 -2.58
N PRO A 301 -21.82 -15.50 -2.87
CA PRO A 301 -22.74 -15.35 -3.99
C PRO A 301 -22.12 -15.77 -5.33
N PRO A 302 -22.92 -16.27 -6.29
CA PRO A 302 -22.45 -16.58 -7.64
C PRO A 302 -21.88 -15.33 -8.32
N LYS A 303 -20.69 -15.47 -8.92
CA LYS A 303 -20.03 -14.43 -9.72
C LYS A 303 -19.88 -14.89 -11.17
N SER A 304 -20.01 -13.94 -12.10
CA SER A 304 -19.84 -14.17 -13.53
C SER A 304 -18.42 -14.61 -13.89
N LEU A 305 -18.30 -15.43 -14.94
CA LEU A 305 -17.00 -15.83 -15.48
C LEU A 305 -16.24 -14.61 -16.00
N ILE A 306 -14.97 -14.49 -15.64
CA ILE A 306 -14.08 -13.49 -16.23
C ILE A 306 -13.43 -14.12 -17.47
N LEU A 307 -13.63 -13.48 -18.62
CA LEU A 307 -12.88 -13.80 -19.82
C LEU A 307 -11.59 -12.97 -19.81
N PRO A 308 -10.41 -13.58 -19.60
CA PRO A 308 -9.18 -12.82 -19.56
C PRO A 308 -8.91 -12.17 -20.93
N PRO A 309 -8.58 -10.86 -21.00
CA PRO A 309 -8.17 -10.21 -22.23
C PRO A 309 -6.81 -10.75 -22.69
N ARG A 310 -6.38 -10.37 -23.90
CA ARG A 310 -5.04 -10.68 -24.41
C ARG A 310 -4.00 -9.79 -23.73
N ASN A 311 -3.71 -10.08 -22.46
CA ASN A 311 -2.79 -9.30 -21.65
C ASN A 311 -1.70 -10.20 -21.04
N TYR A 312 -0.52 -10.19 -21.66
CA TYR A 312 0.71 -10.75 -21.09
C TYR A 312 1.61 -9.64 -20.49
N GLU A 313 1.30 -8.38 -20.75
CA GLU A 313 1.99 -7.21 -20.18
C GLU A 313 1.91 -7.20 -18.65
N GLY A 314 0.84 -7.76 -18.07
CA GLY A 314 0.72 -7.95 -16.63
C GLY A 314 1.91 -8.70 -15.99
N PHE A 315 2.47 -9.70 -16.68
CA PHE A 315 3.67 -10.41 -16.23
C PHE A 315 4.94 -9.57 -16.35
N ILE A 316 5.01 -8.70 -17.37
CA ILE A 316 6.13 -7.78 -17.56
C ILE A 316 6.14 -6.77 -16.42
N VAL A 317 5.00 -6.14 -16.13
CA VAL A 317 4.82 -5.20 -15.00
C VAL A 317 5.16 -5.89 -13.67
N MET A 318 4.59 -7.07 -13.41
CA MET A 318 4.88 -7.84 -12.19
C MET A 318 6.38 -8.12 -12.05
N SER A 319 7.04 -8.57 -13.12
CA SER A 319 8.47 -8.90 -13.09
C SER A 319 9.34 -7.68 -12.89
N GLN A 320 9.00 -6.54 -13.52
CA GLN A 320 9.71 -5.27 -13.34
C GLN A 320 9.60 -4.77 -11.90
N ASP A 321 8.41 -4.87 -11.30
CA ASP A 321 8.19 -4.46 -9.92
C ASP A 321 8.87 -5.39 -8.91
N LEU A 322 8.86 -6.71 -9.13
CA LEU A 322 9.63 -7.66 -8.31
C LEU A 322 11.14 -7.38 -8.42
N LYS A 323 11.66 -7.18 -9.63
CA LYS A 323 13.06 -6.77 -9.86
C LYS A 323 13.39 -5.50 -9.11
N LYS A 324 12.45 -4.54 -9.05
CA LYS A 324 12.64 -3.29 -8.34
C LYS A 324 12.83 -3.54 -6.85
N VAL A 325 11.95 -4.33 -6.23
CA VAL A 325 12.05 -4.71 -4.81
C VAL A 325 13.40 -5.33 -4.49
N LEU A 326 13.88 -6.27 -5.31
CA LEU A 326 15.17 -6.93 -5.10
C LEU A 326 16.39 -5.98 -5.15
N GLN A 327 16.25 -4.77 -5.72
CA GLN A 327 17.33 -3.77 -5.71
C GLN A 327 17.62 -3.23 -4.31
N VAL A 328 16.71 -3.36 -3.35
CA VAL A 328 16.94 -2.92 -1.95
C VAL A 328 18.12 -3.65 -1.32
N ASP A 329 18.41 -4.88 -1.74
CA ASP A 329 19.61 -5.61 -1.32
C ASP A 329 20.89 -4.85 -1.71
N LYS A 330 20.88 -4.03 -2.75
CA LYS A 330 22.06 -3.26 -3.15
C LYS A 330 22.27 -2.00 -2.31
N ALA A 331 21.51 -1.78 -1.24
CA ALA A 331 21.69 -0.63 -0.36
C ALA A 331 22.99 -0.76 0.45
N HIS A 332 23.70 0.36 0.58
CA HIS A 332 24.92 0.48 1.37
C HIS A 332 24.71 1.25 2.67
N THR A 333 23.61 1.99 2.79
CA THR A 333 23.31 2.87 3.92
C THR A 333 21.84 2.76 4.33
N MET A 334 21.52 3.12 5.56
CA MET A 334 20.15 3.14 6.07
C MET A 334 19.30 4.18 5.32
N MET A 335 19.88 5.33 4.96
CA MET A 335 19.24 6.33 4.13
C MET A 335 18.83 5.77 2.76
N GLU A 336 19.63 4.91 2.12
CA GLU A 336 19.25 4.29 0.84
C GLU A 336 18.05 3.34 1.01
N ILE A 337 17.99 2.58 2.12
CA ILE A 337 16.85 1.71 2.43
C ILE A 337 15.59 2.56 2.70
N MET A 338 15.71 3.61 3.52
CA MET A 338 14.62 4.55 3.83
C MET A 338 14.10 5.24 2.57
N GLN A 339 14.99 5.73 1.71
CA GLN A 339 14.59 6.39 0.47
C GLN A 339 14.01 5.39 -0.54
N PHE A 340 14.51 4.15 -0.57
CA PHE A 340 13.88 3.09 -1.34
C PHE A 340 12.40 2.94 -0.94
N ALA A 341 12.14 2.77 0.37
CA ALA A 341 10.80 2.66 0.92
C ALA A 341 9.93 3.90 0.63
N ASN A 342 10.51 5.10 0.68
CA ASN A 342 9.79 6.36 0.42
C ASN A 342 9.30 6.52 -1.01
N PHE A 343 9.99 5.95 -2.00
CA PHE A 343 9.73 6.24 -3.41
C PHE A 343 9.24 5.04 -4.24
N PHE A 344 9.60 3.79 -3.89
CA PHE A 344 9.38 2.65 -4.79
C PHE A 344 7.90 2.41 -5.13
N ASN A 345 6.97 2.77 -4.23
CA ASN A 345 5.52 2.57 -4.34
C ASN A 345 4.74 3.89 -4.18
N LYS A 346 5.42 5.03 -4.34
CA LYS A 346 4.90 6.35 -3.94
C LYS A 346 4.03 7.02 -5.00
N PHE A 347 4.57 7.08 -6.22
CA PHE A 347 3.95 7.80 -7.34
C PHE A 347 2.95 6.91 -8.09
N GLU A 348 3.29 5.63 -8.24
CA GLU A 348 2.45 4.61 -8.87
C GLU A 348 2.41 3.40 -7.94
N GLN A 349 1.22 2.83 -7.74
CA GLN A 349 1.05 1.62 -6.94
C GLN A 349 1.68 0.43 -7.67
N LYS A 350 2.56 -0.28 -6.98
CA LYS A 350 3.24 -1.47 -7.50
C LYS A 350 2.35 -2.71 -7.46
N HIS A 351 2.72 -3.69 -8.28
CA HIS A 351 2.07 -4.99 -8.32
C HIS A 351 1.97 -5.62 -6.92
N VAL A 352 0.83 -6.27 -6.62
CA VAL A 352 0.54 -6.81 -5.28
C VAL A 352 1.62 -7.76 -4.75
N LEU A 353 2.19 -8.61 -5.62
CA LEU A 353 3.26 -9.51 -5.21
C LEU A 353 4.56 -8.78 -4.86
N ALA A 354 4.89 -7.68 -5.55
CA ALA A 354 6.05 -6.85 -5.19
C ALA A 354 5.82 -6.13 -3.86
N ARG A 355 4.59 -5.63 -3.64
CA ARG A 355 4.17 -5.03 -2.37
C ARG A 355 4.23 -5.99 -1.19
N ALA A 356 3.84 -7.25 -1.38
CA ALA A 356 3.98 -8.31 -0.39
C ALA A 356 5.45 -8.74 -0.20
N LEU A 357 6.22 -8.84 -1.29
CA LEU A 357 7.62 -9.25 -1.25
C LEU A 357 8.48 -8.26 -0.47
N PHE A 358 8.29 -6.96 -0.64
CA PHE A 358 9.14 -5.94 -0.04
C PHE A 358 9.35 -6.10 1.48
N PRO A 359 8.31 -6.11 2.33
CA PRO A 359 8.50 -6.27 3.78
C PRO A 359 9.11 -7.63 4.15
N LEU A 360 8.71 -8.71 3.46
CA LEU A 360 9.20 -10.07 3.71
C LEU A 360 10.66 -10.28 3.29
N PHE A 361 11.10 -9.55 2.26
CA PHE A 361 12.48 -9.58 1.79
C PHE A 361 13.38 -8.66 2.63
N LEU A 362 12.84 -7.51 3.06
CA LEU A 362 13.53 -6.54 3.90
C LEU A 362 13.79 -7.11 5.29
N ILE A 363 12.77 -7.67 5.95
CA ILE A 363 12.86 -8.25 7.29
C ILE A 363 12.66 -9.76 7.16
N ARG A 364 13.73 -10.51 7.41
CA ARG A 364 13.77 -11.96 7.20
C ARG A 364 13.32 -12.73 8.45
N ASP A 365 12.96 -14.00 8.28
CA ASP A 365 12.48 -14.88 9.35
C ASP A 365 13.45 -15.01 10.54
N ASN A 366 14.75 -14.86 10.30
CA ASN A 366 15.78 -14.85 11.34
C ASN A 366 15.88 -13.52 12.11
N ARG A 367 14.91 -12.61 11.96
CA ARG A 367 14.85 -11.28 12.58
C ARG A 367 16.04 -10.38 12.24
N THR A 368 16.54 -10.50 11.01
CA THR A 368 17.57 -9.60 10.47
C THR A 368 17.00 -8.75 9.34
N VAL A 369 17.56 -7.56 9.17
CA VAL A 369 17.27 -6.70 8.03
C VAL A 369 18.24 -7.03 6.89
N LEU A 370 17.71 -7.45 5.76
CA LEU A 370 18.44 -7.91 4.57
C LEU A 370 19.46 -9.02 4.83
N GLY A 371 19.39 -9.74 5.96
CA GLY A 371 20.43 -10.71 6.33
C GLY A 371 21.74 -10.07 6.79
N ARG A 372 21.78 -8.75 6.98
CA ARG A 372 23.02 -7.97 7.23
C ARG A 372 23.05 -7.29 8.59
N TYR A 373 21.91 -6.82 9.05
CA TYR A 373 21.82 -6.02 10.26
C TYR A 373 20.86 -6.67 11.25
N THR A 374 21.27 -6.72 12.52
CA THR A 374 20.35 -6.92 13.64
C THR A 374 19.40 -5.72 13.76
N LEU A 375 18.31 -5.88 14.52
CA LEU A 375 17.37 -4.77 14.76
C LEU A 375 18.05 -3.59 15.50
N SER A 376 19.01 -3.91 16.39
CA SER A 376 19.82 -2.92 17.11
C SER A 376 20.67 -2.09 16.15
N GLU A 377 21.45 -2.76 15.29
CA GLU A 377 22.30 -2.10 14.28
C GLU A 377 21.47 -1.30 13.27
N PHE A 378 20.26 -1.77 12.94
CA PHE A 378 19.37 -1.07 12.04
C PHE A 378 18.92 0.28 12.60
N ILE A 379 18.46 0.32 13.86
CA ILE A 379 18.07 1.58 14.51
C ILE A 379 19.27 2.49 14.75
N HIS A 380 20.37 1.92 15.24
CA HIS A 380 21.61 2.66 15.45
C HIS A 380 22.09 3.32 14.14
N GLY A 381 22.06 2.58 13.03
CA GLY A 381 22.44 3.09 11.72
C GLY A 381 21.59 4.28 11.27
N HIS A 382 20.27 4.24 11.49
CA HIS A 382 19.39 5.38 11.18
C HIS A 382 19.78 6.64 11.96
N LEU A 383 20.11 6.50 13.25
CA LEU A 383 20.48 7.62 14.11
C LEU A 383 21.86 8.17 13.78
N LEU A 384 22.82 7.28 13.49
CA LEU A 384 24.15 7.63 13.03
C LEU A 384 24.09 8.45 11.74
N GLU A 385 23.28 8.02 10.78
CA GLU A 385 23.13 8.71 9.49
C GLU A 385 22.29 9.99 9.60
N PHE A 386 21.42 10.10 10.61
CA PHE A 386 20.61 11.29 10.85
C PHE A 386 21.36 12.39 11.61
N SER A 387 22.12 12.02 12.66
CA SER A 387 22.70 12.99 13.61
C SER A 387 24.12 12.67 14.09
N LEU A 388 24.70 11.53 13.66
CA LEU A 388 25.97 10.93 14.11
C LEU A 388 25.89 10.27 15.49
N MET A 389 24.92 10.65 16.33
CA MET A 389 25.00 10.33 17.74
C MET A 389 24.14 9.15 18.16
N CYS A 390 24.71 8.36 19.06
CA CYS A 390 24.03 7.52 20.02
C CYS A 390 24.63 7.84 21.39
N ALA A 391 23.80 7.90 22.43
CA ALA A 391 24.22 8.30 23.76
C ALA A 391 25.44 7.47 24.23
N GLY A 392 26.61 8.11 24.32
CA GLY A 392 27.72 7.72 25.18
C GLY A 392 28.50 6.42 24.92
N GLU A 393 28.10 5.51 24.02
CA GLU A 393 28.77 4.21 23.88
C GLU A 393 29.57 4.08 22.57
N GLU A 394 30.88 3.84 22.70
CA GLU A 394 31.77 3.44 21.60
C GLU A 394 31.45 2.03 21.07
N ASN A 395 30.64 1.23 21.79
CA ASN A 395 30.19 -0.11 21.41
C ASN A 395 28.70 -0.26 21.71
N PHE A 396 27.84 -0.05 20.71
CA PHE A 396 26.41 -0.32 20.85
C PHE A 396 26.19 -1.84 21.02
N PRO A 397 25.39 -2.30 21.99
CA PRO A 397 25.17 -3.72 22.19
C PRO A 397 24.46 -4.36 21.00
N SER A 398 24.82 -5.62 20.69
CA SER A 398 24.21 -6.40 19.60
C SER A 398 22.72 -6.68 19.85
N GLU A 399 22.26 -6.58 21.10
CA GLU A 399 20.87 -6.72 21.50
C GLU A 399 20.35 -5.43 22.13
N ILE A 400 19.11 -5.07 21.77
CA ILE A 400 18.40 -3.98 22.41
C ILE A 400 17.93 -4.45 23.79
N THR A 401 18.55 -3.95 24.85
CA THR A 401 18.20 -4.26 26.24
C THR A 401 17.08 -3.35 26.79
N GLU A 402 16.94 -2.16 26.22
CA GLU A 402 15.99 -1.13 26.66
C GLU A 402 14.67 -1.20 25.88
N ALA A 403 13.56 -1.37 26.58
CA ALA A 403 12.24 -1.53 25.96
C ALA A 403 11.85 -0.40 24.96
N PRO A 404 12.13 0.89 25.23
CA PRO A 404 11.80 1.97 24.29
C PRO A 404 12.55 1.88 22.95
N LEU A 405 13.77 1.34 22.94
CA LEU A 405 14.54 1.15 21.71
C LEU A 405 14.00 -0.02 20.88
N LEU A 406 13.49 -1.06 21.54
CA LEU A 406 12.85 -2.18 20.86
C LEU A 406 11.53 -1.71 20.22
N GLU A 407 10.78 -0.88 20.94
CA GLU A 407 9.58 -0.24 20.40
C GLU A 407 9.92 0.67 19.22
N ALA A 408 11.02 1.44 19.28
CA ALA A 408 11.49 2.22 18.13
C ALA A 408 11.78 1.36 16.89
N ALA A 409 12.36 0.17 17.07
CA ALA A 409 12.56 -0.79 15.99
C ALA A 409 11.22 -1.24 15.40
N ASN A 410 10.27 -1.64 16.24
CA ASN A 410 8.95 -2.10 15.80
C ASN A 410 8.18 -1.00 15.04
N VAL A 411 8.11 0.22 15.58
CA VAL A 411 7.41 1.34 14.94
C VAL A 411 8.08 1.71 13.61
N LEU A 412 9.41 1.64 13.53
CA LEU A 412 10.12 1.84 12.26
C LEU A 412 9.80 0.74 11.24
N PHE A 413 9.72 -0.53 11.65
CA PHE A 413 9.34 -1.62 10.73
C PHE A 413 7.92 -1.50 10.23
N GLU A 414 6.99 -1.12 11.09
CA GLU A 414 5.61 -0.84 10.68
C GLU A 414 5.55 0.32 9.69
N TRP A 415 6.42 1.31 9.83
CA TRP A 415 6.58 2.38 8.85
C TRP A 415 7.04 1.84 7.50
N TYR A 416 8.08 0.99 7.46
CA TYR A 416 8.53 0.32 6.24
C TYR A 416 7.44 -0.55 5.60
N GLN A 417 6.72 -1.34 6.38
CA GLN A 417 5.62 -2.16 5.87
C GLN A 417 4.45 -1.31 5.35
N ASN A 418 4.18 -0.16 5.96
CA ASN A 418 3.13 0.74 5.50
C ASN A 418 3.44 1.33 4.12
N THR A 419 4.72 1.54 3.77
CA THR A 419 5.07 2.10 2.45
C THR A 419 4.77 1.17 1.29
N SER A 420 4.63 -0.14 1.54
CA SER A 420 4.24 -1.12 0.51
C SER A 420 2.73 -1.36 0.40
N GLN A 421 1.90 -0.69 1.20
CA GLN A 421 0.45 -0.87 1.15
C GLN A 421 -0.16 -0.26 -0.11
N ASN A 422 -1.40 -0.63 -0.43
CA ASN A 422 -2.15 0.06 -1.46
C ASN A 422 -2.40 1.54 -1.07
N THR A 423 -2.76 2.36 -2.07
CA THR A 423 -2.89 3.81 -1.91
C THR A 423 -3.77 4.24 -0.73
N SER A 424 -4.86 3.52 -0.47
CA SER A 424 -5.81 3.79 0.61
C SER A 424 -5.25 3.35 1.96
N ARG A 425 -4.72 2.12 2.04
CA ARG A 425 -4.14 1.55 3.26
C ARG A 425 -2.88 2.28 3.71
N TYR A 426 -2.08 2.79 2.77
CA TYR A 426 -0.94 3.65 3.06
C TYR A 426 -1.31 4.85 3.93
N ARG A 427 -2.42 5.54 3.59
CA ARG A 427 -2.93 6.65 4.43
C ARG A 427 -3.52 6.14 5.74
N GLN A 428 -4.27 5.05 5.71
CA GLN A 428 -4.93 4.51 6.90
C GLN A 428 -3.94 4.03 7.96
N GLY A 429 -2.83 3.39 7.55
CA GLY A 429 -1.79 2.91 8.45
C GLY A 429 -1.15 4.03 9.27
N TYR A 430 -1.07 5.24 8.73
CA TYR A 430 -0.63 6.41 9.49
C TYR A 430 -1.56 6.75 10.66
N ASN A 431 -2.86 6.46 10.64
CA ASN A 431 -3.71 6.70 11.83
C ASN A 431 -3.18 5.98 13.07
N ARG A 432 -2.69 4.74 12.90
CA ARG A 432 -2.06 3.99 13.99
C ARG A 432 -0.66 4.51 14.27
N GLN A 433 0.16 4.71 13.23
CA GLN A 433 1.54 5.13 13.42
C GLN A 433 1.67 6.49 14.10
N LEU A 434 0.76 7.44 13.85
CA LEU A 434 0.82 8.75 14.51
C LEU A 434 0.73 8.62 16.04
N LEU A 435 -0.12 7.72 16.54
CA LEU A 435 -0.25 7.42 17.97
C LEU A 435 0.98 6.68 18.51
N LEU A 436 1.51 5.73 17.75
CA LEU A 436 2.71 4.98 18.13
C LEU A 436 3.94 5.87 18.20
N TRP A 437 4.14 6.72 17.18
CA TRP A 437 5.25 7.68 17.15
C TRP A 437 5.15 8.69 18.31
N ASP A 438 3.96 9.18 18.65
CA ASP A 438 3.78 10.11 19.76
C ASP A 438 4.04 9.44 21.12
N SER A 439 3.51 8.23 21.33
CA SER A 439 3.78 7.44 22.54
C SER A 439 5.27 7.10 22.67
N LEU A 440 5.90 6.67 21.57
CA LEU A 440 7.33 6.37 21.54
C LEU A 440 8.15 7.61 21.86
N GLN A 441 7.78 8.79 21.33
CA GLN A 441 8.48 10.03 21.64
C GLN A 441 8.49 10.30 23.15
N ALA A 442 7.35 10.21 23.82
CA ALA A 442 7.25 10.47 25.25
C ALA A 442 8.06 9.47 26.09
N GLN A 443 8.03 8.18 25.71
CA GLN A 443 8.81 7.13 26.38
C GLN A 443 10.31 7.32 26.20
N ILE A 444 10.74 7.59 24.97
CA ILE A 444 12.17 7.72 24.67
C ILE A 444 12.75 9.02 25.21
N GLU A 445 11.97 10.11 25.25
CA GLU A 445 12.39 11.36 25.88
C GLU A 445 12.67 11.18 27.37
N THR A 446 11.76 10.51 28.08
CA THR A 446 11.94 10.19 29.51
C THR A 446 13.22 9.38 29.71
N THR A 447 13.42 8.36 28.89
CA THR A 447 14.57 7.45 28.96
C THR A 447 15.88 8.18 28.64
N GLU A 448 15.89 9.02 27.61
CA GLU A 448 17.06 9.78 27.16
C GLU A 448 17.45 10.86 28.19
N VAL A 449 16.48 11.50 28.84
CA VAL A 449 16.72 12.41 29.97
C VAL A 449 17.32 11.67 31.17
N GLU A 450 16.83 10.46 31.48
CA GLU A 450 17.43 9.63 32.53
C GLU A 450 18.89 9.26 32.21
N TRP A 451 19.19 8.85 30.97
CA TRP A 451 20.56 8.55 30.54
C TRP A 451 21.47 9.78 30.69
N LEU A 452 20.98 10.96 30.33
CA LEU A 452 21.71 12.21 30.53
C LEU A 452 21.99 12.48 32.02
N SER A 453 21.00 12.24 32.89
CA SER A 453 21.15 12.47 34.35
C SER A 453 22.15 11.52 35.02
N LYS A 454 22.29 10.28 34.51
CA LYS A 454 23.20 9.25 35.03
C LYS A 454 24.63 9.42 34.52
N SER A 455 24.85 10.22 33.47
CA SER A 455 26.18 10.45 32.91
C SER A 455 27.01 11.35 33.83
N ASN A 456 28.01 10.77 34.51
CA ASN A 456 28.99 11.51 35.33
C ASN A 456 29.94 12.41 34.51
N ASN A 457 29.84 12.38 33.17
CA ASN A 457 30.61 13.24 32.27
C ASN A 457 29.72 14.38 31.76
N ALA A 458 29.74 15.52 32.47
CA ALA A 458 29.11 16.77 32.01
C ALA A 458 29.61 17.23 30.62
N PHE A 459 30.79 16.76 30.18
CA PHE A 459 31.37 17.00 28.85
C PHE A 459 30.82 16.09 27.73
N ALA A 460 29.99 15.09 28.05
CA ALA A 460 29.38 14.16 27.10
C ALA A 460 27.94 14.54 26.72
N ILE A 461 27.39 15.63 27.28
CA ILE A 461 26.06 16.10 26.96
C ILE A 461 26.12 17.01 25.74
N ASP A 462 25.44 16.59 24.68
CA ASP A 462 25.42 17.26 23.40
C ASP A 462 24.41 18.40 23.40
N TYR A 463 24.90 19.58 23.75
CA TYR A 463 24.13 20.82 23.70
C TYR A 463 24.15 21.47 22.32
N VAL A 464 23.03 22.09 21.97
CA VAL A 464 22.91 22.98 20.82
C VAL A 464 23.09 24.41 21.32
N GLU A 465 24.13 25.09 20.85
CA GLU A 465 24.32 26.52 21.11
C GLU A 465 23.15 27.31 20.51
N MET A 466 22.47 28.06 21.37
CA MET A 466 21.36 28.94 21.01
C MET A 466 21.87 30.36 20.72
N LYS A 467 20.97 31.31 20.44
CA LYS A 467 21.40 32.70 20.17
C LYS A 467 22.15 33.27 21.38
N GLU A 468 22.99 34.27 21.13
CA GLU A 468 23.81 34.92 22.17
C GLU A 468 22.90 35.42 23.32
N GLY A 469 22.99 34.80 24.49
CA GLY A 469 22.16 35.08 25.67
C GLY A 469 21.11 34.02 26.05
N GLU A 470 20.90 32.97 25.24
CA GLU A 470 20.01 31.84 25.55
C GLU A 470 20.78 30.65 26.13
N GLU A 471 20.18 29.91 27.08
CA GLU A 471 20.80 28.71 27.65
C GLU A 471 20.91 27.59 26.60
N PRO A 472 22.04 26.86 26.53
CA PRO A 472 22.19 25.73 25.62
C PRO A 472 21.16 24.63 25.94
N THR A 473 20.47 24.11 24.92
CA THR A 473 19.49 23.02 25.10
C THR A 473 20.08 21.68 24.68
N PRO A 474 19.77 20.56 25.36
CA PRO A 474 20.22 19.25 24.93
C PRO A 474 19.63 18.89 23.55
N LEU A 475 20.41 18.17 22.73
CA LEU A 475 19.95 17.69 21.43
C LEU A 475 18.82 16.68 21.60
N LEU A 476 19.01 15.68 22.46
CA LEU A 476 18.15 14.48 22.58
C LEU A 476 18.04 13.78 21.21
N PRO A 477 19.12 13.13 20.70
CA PRO A 477 19.17 12.57 19.36
C PRO A 477 18.04 11.55 19.05
N TYR A 478 17.70 10.66 19.98
CA TYR A 478 16.61 9.70 19.77
C TYR A 478 15.27 10.41 19.69
N THR A 479 14.99 11.26 20.67
CA THR A 479 13.74 12.05 20.73
C THR A 479 13.59 12.93 19.48
N SER A 480 14.67 13.57 19.04
CA SER A 480 14.69 14.43 17.85
C SER A 480 14.44 13.64 16.56
N TRP A 481 14.99 12.43 16.44
CA TRP A 481 14.74 11.54 15.30
C TRP A 481 13.28 11.06 15.27
N VAL A 482 12.78 10.56 16.40
CA VAL A 482 11.37 10.14 16.54
C VAL A 482 10.42 11.29 16.20
N TYR A 483 10.69 12.49 16.73
CA TYR A 483 9.90 13.68 16.43
C TYR A 483 9.93 14.02 14.93
N ALA A 484 11.11 13.99 14.29
CA ALA A 484 11.22 14.27 12.86
C ALA A 484 10.45 13.25 12.00
N MET A 485 10.50 11.95 12.36
CA MET A 485 9.72 10.90 11.70
C MET A 485 8.22 11.10 11.89
N LYS A 486 7.79 11.42 13.12
CA LYS A 486 6.39 11.69 13.45
C LYS A 486 5.82 12.86 12.64
N VAL A 487 6.49 14.02 12.65
CA VAL A 487 6.01 15.21 11.95
C VAL A 487 5.97 14.98 10.44
N LYS A 488 6.96 14.28 9.88
CA LYS A 488 6.93 13.87 8.47
C LYS A 488 5.74 12.95 8.17
N ALA A 489 5.44 11.98 9.04
CA ALA A 489 4.26 11.12 8.91
C ALA A 489 2.93 11.91 9.00
N MET A 490 2.85 12.95 9.85
CA MET A 490 1.69 13.83 9.92
C MET A 490 1.48 14.61 8.61
N ILE A 491 2.56 15.18 8.06
CA ILE A 491 2.53 15.89 6.76
C ILE A 491 2.05 14.93 5.66
N GLU A 492 2.62 13.72 5.63
CA GLU A 492 2.31 12.70 4.65
C GLU A 492 0.84 12.25 4.70
N PHE A 493 0.31 12.01 5.90
CA PHE A 493 -1.09 11.66 6.12
C PHE A 493 -2.04 12.75 5.61
N ILE A 494 -1.69 14.03 5.83
CA ILE A 494 -2.50 15.15 5.35
C ILE A 494 -2.46 15.18 3.82
N LEU A 495 -1.27 15.25 3.22
CA LEU A 495 -1.11 15.38 1.77
C LEU A 495 -1.73 14.20 0.99
N LYS A 496 -1.60 12.98 1.52
CA LYS A 496 -2.25 11.79 0.93
C LYS A 496 -3.79 11.88 0.98
N GLY A 497 -4.36 12.69 1.86
CA GLY A 497 -5.80 12.95 1.85
C GLY A 497 -6.28 13.74 0.62
N PHE A 498 -5.43 14.59 0.02
CA PHE A 498 -5.75 15.23 -1.25
C PHE A 498 -5.73 14.22 -2.39
N ASP A 499 -4.70 13.37 -2.45
CA ASP A 499 -4.59 12.29 -3.44
C ASP A 499 -5.82 11.36 -3.44
N LEU A 500 -6.30 11.01 -2.25
CA LEU A 500 -7.50 10.17 -2.07
C LEU A 500 -8.83 10.95 -2.11
N GLN A 501 -8.79 12.25 -2.42
CA GLN A 501 -9.96 13.13 -2.48
C GLN A 501 -10.83 13.09 -1.21
N VAL A 502 -10.17 12.94 -0.07
CA VAL A 502 -10.81 12.87 1.25
C VAL A 502 -11.32 14.24 1.70
N TYR A 503 -10.71 15.32 1.21
CA TYR A 503 -11.05 16.70 1.54
C TYR A 503 -11.95 17.32 0.49
N LYS A 504 -12.99 18.02 0.94
CA LYS A 504 -13.80 18.88 0.08
C LYS A 504 -13.08 20.21 -0.18
N PRO A 505 -13.46 20.96 -1.24
CA PRO A 505 -12.82 22.24 -1.54
C PRO A 505 -12.75 23.20 -0.35
N PHE A 506 -13.80 23.32 0.46
CA PHE A 506 -13.82 24.23 1.62
C PHE A 506 -12.84 23.84 2.74
N GLU A 507 -12.41 22.58 2.81
CA GLU A 507 -11.46 22.09 3.82
C GLU A 507 -9.99 22.38 3.44
N THR A 508 -9.76 22.78 2.18
CA THR A 508 -8.42 22.99 1.60
C THR A 508 -7.57 23.95 2.40
N TYR A 509 -8.14 25.09 2.83
CA TYR A 509 -7.43 26.06 3.65
C TYR A 509 -6.89 25.43 4.94
N ALA A 510 -7.75 24.75 5.69
CA ALA A 510 -7.38 24.20 6.99
C ALA A 510 -6.29 23.13 6.86
N MET A 511 -6.41 22.27 5.85
CA MET A 511 -5.44 21.19 5.62
C MET A 511 -4.08 21.74 5.18
N TYR A 512 -4.01 22.66 4.22
CA TYR A 512 -2.72 23.22 3.81
C TYR A 512 -2.12 24.18 4.84
N TRP A 513 -2.92 24.95 5.57
CA TRP A 513 -2.39 25.76 6.67
C TRP A 513 -1.77 24.89 7.75
N TYR A 514 -2.42 23.76 8.10
CA TYR A 514 -1.86 22.82 9.05
C TYR A 514 -0.61 22.11 8.49
N THR A 515 -0.59 21.74 7.21
CA THR A 515 0.62 21.22 6.56
C THR A 515 1.76 22.24 6.59
N TYR A 516 1.50 23.52 6.33
CA TYR A 516 2.48 24.60 6.46
C TYR A 516 3.05 24.69 7.88
N TYR A 517 2.18 24.68 8.89
CA TYR A 517 2.56 24.70 10.30
C TYR A 517 3.47 23.50 10.63
N LEU A 518 3.09 22.28 10.25
CA LEU A 518 3.89 21.09 10.50
C LEU A 518 5.22 21.09 9.74
N ALA A 519 5.23 21.51 8.47
CA ALA A 519 6.45 21.63 7.68
C ALA A 519 7.39 22.68 8.30
N HIS A 520 6.87 23.75 8.89
CA HIS A 520 7.68 24.71 9.64
C HIS A 520 8.29 24.07 10.90
N GLN A 521 7.50 23.32 11.68
CA GLN A 521 8.00 22.62 12.87
C GLN A 521 9.06 21.56 12.53
N TRP A 522 8.88 20.84 11.41
CA TRP A 522 9.85 19.89 10.90
C TRP A 522 11.16 20.59 10.53
N GLU A 523 11.09 21.69 9.76
CA GLU A 523 12.25 22.49 9.38
C GLU A 523 13.02 23.03 10.60
N VAL A 524 12.32 23.48 11.65
CA VAL A 524 12.92 23.96 12.90
C VAL A 524 13.72 22.83 13.58
N CYS A 525 13.16 21.64 13.69
CA CYS A 525 13.86 20.47 14.23
C CYS A 525 15.09 20.10 13.40
N LEU A 526 14.95 20.02 12.07
CA LEU A 526 16.05 19.70 11.17
C LEU A 526 17.18 20.73 11.27
N LYS A 527 16.85 22.03 11.38
CA LYS A 527 17.84 23.10 11.59
C LYS A 527 18.52 23.02 12.95
N LYS A 528 17.82 22.61 14.01
CA LYS A 528 18.42 22.35 15.34
C LYS A 528 19.51 21.27 15.21
N ILE A 529 19.19 20.16 14.55
CA ILE A 529 20.14 19.05 14.34
C ILE A 529 21.29 19.48 13.42
N GLN A 530 21.01 20.22 12.36
CA GLN A 530 22.05 20.74 11.46
C GLN A 530 23.03 21.65 12.19
N LYS A 531 22.55 22.57 13.04
CA LYS A 531 23.42 23.40 13.88
C LYS A 531 24.32 22.56 14.78
N PHE A 532 23.78 21.49 15.37
CA PHE A 532 24.57 20.56 16.17
C PHE A 532 25.69 19.89 15.35
N VAL A 533 25.35 19.34 14.18
CA VAL A 533 26.33 18.72 13.26
C VAL A 533 27.40 19.74 12.85
N ASP A 534 27.01 20.97 12.53
CA ASP A 534 27.93 22.06 12.20
C ASP A 534 28.86 22.40 13.37
N SER A 535 28.35 22.45 14.61
CA SER A 535 29.15 22.67 15.81
C SER A 535 30.19 21.56 16.02
N LYS A 536 29.84 20.30 15.76
CA LYS A 536 30.79 19.17 15.81
C LYS A 536 31.88 19.29 14.74
N ILE A 537 31.51 19.61 13.50
CA ILE A 537 32.47 19.87 12.41
C ILE A 537 33.43 21.01 12.79
N ASN A 538 32.88 22.11 13.31
CA ASN A 538 33.65 23.28 13.73
C ASN A 538 34.57 22.97 14.93
N ALA A 539 34.14 22.14 15.87
CA ALA A 539 34.96 21.68 16.98
C ALA A 539 36.19 20.89 16.48
N ILE A 540 36.00 19.98 15.52
CA ILE A 540 37.11 19.21 14.91
C ILE A 540 38.08 20.16 14.19
N HIS A 541 37.59 21.11 13.39
CA HIS A 541 38.43 22.15 12.78
C HIS A 541 39.13 23.02 13.84
N GLY A 542 38.48 23.29 14.96
CA GLY A 542 39.01 23.99 16.12
C GLY A 542 40.16 23.25 16.79
N LEU A 543 40.12 21.90 16.86
CA LEU A 543 41.23 21.08 17.36
C LEU A 543 42.50 21.32 16.55
N ASN A 544 42.42 21.39 15.22
CA ASN A 544 43.57 21.71 14.37
C ASN A 544 44.17 23.10 14.71
N LYS A 545 43.32 24.11 14.94
CA LYS A 545 43.77 25.43 15.39
C LYS A 545 44.44 25.37 16.77
N LYS A 546 43.94 24.55 17.70
CA LYS A 546 44.54 24.32 19.03
C LYS A 546 45.88 23.58 18.93
N VAL A 547 46.01 22.58 18.06
CA VAL A 547 47.28 21.87 17.77
C VAL A 547 48.35 22.86 17.32
N LYS A 548 48.01 23.77 16.38
CA LYS A 548 48.95 24.81 15.88
C LYS A 548 49.39 25.80 16.95
N LYS A 549 48.57 26.06 17.98
CA LYS A 549 48.85 27.01 19.07
C LYS A 549 49.48 26.37 20.32
N ALA A 550 49.54 25.04 20.40
CA ALA A 550 50.05 24.33 21.56
C ALA A 550 51.58 24.46 21.67
N LYS A 551 52.06 24.97 22.81
CA LYS A 551 53.50 25.17 23.09
C LYS A 551 54.20 23.94 23.69
N SER A 552 53.47 23.11 24.46
CA SER A 552 53.99 21.87 25.06
C SER A 552 53.93 20.71 24.06
N SER A 553 55.00 19.90 24.00
CA SER A 553 55.09 18.72 23.12
C SER A 553 54.02 17.68 23.43
N GLU A 554 53.83 17.35 24.72
CA GLU A 554 52.89 16.32 25.18
C GLU A 554 51.43 16.71 24.89
N LYS A 555 51.06 17.96 25.20
CA LYS A 555 49.72 18.50 24.91
C LYS A 555 49.46 18.57 23.40
N ARG A 556 50.48 18.89 22.61
CA ARG A 556 50.37 18.96 21.15
C ARG A 556 50.15 17.58 20.54
N GLU A 557 50.86 16.55 21.01
CA GLU A 557 50.70 15.19 20.51
C GLU A 557 49.32 14.62 20.87
N SER A 558 48.87 14.80 22.12
CA SER A 558 47.51 14.43 22.55
C SER A 558 46.41 15.05 21.67
N LEU A 559 46.47 16.36 21.43
CA LEU A 559 45.50 17.06 20.57
C LEU A 559 45.58 16.60 19.10
N LYS A 560 46.77 16.26 18.61
CA LYS A 560 46.98 15.75 17.25
C LYS A 560 46.37 14.36 17.09
N THR A 561 46.53 13.49 18.08
CA THR A 561 45.88 12.17 18.13
C THR A 561 44.37 12.31 18.14
N GLN A 562 43.82 13.18 18.99
CA GLN A 562 42.37 13.45 19.05
C GLN A 562 41.82 14.02 17.73
N TYR A 563 42.55 14.96 17.11
CA TYR A 563 42.18 15.53 15.82
C TYR A 563 42.19 14.45 14.72
N ARG A 564 43.26 13.65 14.64
CA ARG A 564 43.37 12.57 13.66
C ARG A 564 42.26 11.54 13.82
N PHE A 565 42.01 11.09 15.05
CA PHE A 565 40.90 10.18 15.34
C PHE A 565 39.54 10.75 14.88
N SER A 566 39.26 12.02 15.19
CA SER A 566 38.00 12.66 14.80
C SER A 566 37.87 12.84 13.29
N MET A 567 38.98 13.14 12.60
CA MET A 567 39.02 13.24 11.14
C MET A 567 38.79 11.89 10.47
N ASP A 568 39.41 10.83 10.98
CA ASP A 568 39.37 9.50 10.38
C ASP A 568 38.03 8.79 10.64
N ASN A 569 37.39 9.02 11.80
CA ASN A 569 36.18 8.27 12.21
C ASN A 569 34.87 9.07 12.11
N HIS A 570 34.89 10.41 12.27
CA HIS A 570 33.64 11.19 12.40
C HIS A 570 33.42 12.18 11.25
N MET A 571 34.48 12.83 10.76
CA MET A 571 34.34 13.92 9.79
C MET A 571 33.61 13.49 8.50
N GLY A 572 33.92 12.30 7.98
CA GLY A 572 33.24 11.78 6.78
C GLY A 572 31.72 11.69 6.95
N GLN A 573 31.27 11.04 8.02
CA GLN A 573 29.85 10.89 8.32
C GLN A 573 29.19 12.24 8.65
N LEU A 574 29.85 13.14 9.40
CA LEU A 574 29.32 14.49 9.68
C LEU A 574 29.02 15.28 8.40
N GLN A 575 29.90 15.19 7.39
CA GLN A 575 29.68 15.86 6.10
C GLN A 575 28.53 15.22 5.31
N VAL A 576 28.31 13.91 5.47
CA VAL A 576 27.14 13.23 4.89
C VAL A 576 25.86 13.69 5.60
N ASN A 577 25.82 13.64 6.92
CA ASN A 577 24.68 14.05 7.74
C ASN A 577 24.28 15.50 7.43
N LYS A 578 25.24 16.41 7.37
CA LYS A 578 25.00 17.82 7.04
C LYS A 578 24.28 17.97 5.70
N ARG A 579 24.74 17.26 4.67
CA ARG A 579 24.21 17.34 3.30
C ARG A 579 22.87 16.62 3.16
N PHE A 580 22.63 15.57 3.94
CA PHE A 580 21.33 14.89 4.01
C PHE A 580 20.28 15.74 4.74
N LEU A 581 20.64 16.33 5.89
CA LEU A 581 19.79 17.29 6.60
C LEU A 581 19.46 18.50 5.72
N GLN A 582 20.43 19.00 4.93
CA GLN A 582 20.18 20.06 3.96
C GLN A 582 19.14 19.64 2.91
N TYR A 583 19.18 18.39 2.43
CA TYR A 583 18.17 17.86 1.52
C TYR A 583 16.78 17.84 2.17
N LEU A 584 16.65 17.33 3.40
CA LEU A 584 15.38 17.32 4.14
C LEU A 584 14.85 18.74 4.40
N ILE A 585 15.73 19.70 4.70
CA ILE A 585 15.34 21.11 4.88
C ILE A 585 14.81 21.71 3.57
N VAL A 586 15.45 21.43 2.44
CA VAL A 586 14.97 21.87 1.11
C VAL A 586 13.63 21.20 0.80
N GLU A 587 13.46 19.91 1.11
CA GLU A 587 12.19 19.20 0.94
C GLU A 587 11.07 19.82 1.80
N SER A 588 11.36 20.09 3.08
CA SER A 588 10.43 20.78 3.98
C SER A 588 10.04 22.15 3.44
N SER A 589 11.00 22.88 2.85
CA SER A 589 10.73 24.17 2.23
C SER A 589 9.80 24.06 1.03
N ILE A 590 9.87 22.98 0.23
CA ILE A 590 8.95 22.74 -0.89
C ILE A 590 7.51 22.60 -0.38
N PHE A 591 7.28 21.71 0.60
CA PHE A 591 5.93 21.52 1.15
C PHE A 591 5.40 22.76 1.83
N LYS A 592 6.25 23.49 2.55
CA LYS A 592 5.88 24.75 3.18
C LYS A 592 5.47 25.80 2.15
N SER A 593 6.28 26.04 1.11
CA SER A 593 6.01 27.03 0.06
C SER A 593 4.78 26.67 -0.79
N LEU A 594 4.58 25.39 -1.13
CA LEU A 594 3.39 24.94 -1.84
C LEU A 594 2.12 25.10 -1.00
N SER A 595 2.18 24.70 0.28
CA SER A 595 1.02 24.79 1.19
C SER A 595 0.60 26.26 1.42
N ILE A 596 1.56 27.17 1.60
CA ILE A 596 1.23 28.59 1.77
C ILE A 596 0.72 29.23 0.46
N ALA A 597 1.22 28.81 -0.70
CA ALA A 597 0.71 29.27 -1.99
C ALA A 597 -0.78 28.87 -2.16
N GLN A 598 -1.14 27.65 -1.77
CA GLN A 598 -2.53 27.17 -1.75
C GLN A 598 -3.40 27.97 -0.77
N VAL A 599 -2.87 28.30 0.40
CA VAL A 599 -3.55 29.17 1.38
C VAL A 599 -3.83 30.55 0.78
N PHE A 600 -2.86 31.17 0.09
CA PHE A 600 -3.10 32.44 -0.61
C PHE A 600 -4.13 32.29 -1.73
N GLN A 601 -4.07 31.22 -2.53
CA GLN A 601 -5.04 30.97 -3.61
C GLN A 601 -6.47 30.85 -3.05
N PHE A 602 -6.63 30.13 -1.94
CA PHE A 602 -7.90 30.00 -1.23
C PHE A 602 -8.38 31.35 -0.69
N GLY A 603 -7.49 32.12 -0.04
CA GLY A 603 -7.80 33.46 0.47
C GLY A 603 -8.23 34.44 -0.63
N ILE A 604 -7.58 34.39 -1.79
CA ILE A 604 -7.95 35.14 -3.00
C ILE A 604 -9.37 34.75 -3.43
N LEU A 605 -9.67 33.46 -3.61
CA LEU A 605 -11.00 33.02 -4.02
C LEU A 605 -12.09 33.41 -3.00
N SER A 606 -11.79 33.28 -1.71
CA SER A 606 -12.68 33.69 -0.61
C SER A 606 -12.97 35.19 -0.62
N SER A 607 -11.98 36.02 -0.99
CA SER A 607 -12.15 37.48 -1.07
C SER A 607 -13.13 37.95 -2.16
N PHE A 608 -13.39 37.09 -3.15
CA PHE A 608 -14.43 37.28 -4.18
C PHE A 608 -15.73 36.52 -3.83
N GLY A 609 -15.79 35.94 -2.64
CA GLY A 609 -16.90 35.14 -2.16
C GLY A 609 -16.97 33.75 -2.79
N LEU A 610 -16.08 33.31 -3.67
CA LEU A 610 -16.26 32.06 -4.42
C LEU A 610 -16.18 30.78 -3.57
N ILE A 611 -15.51 30.86 -2.42
CA ILE A 611 -15.37 29.77 -1.46
C ILE A 611 -15.33 30.34 -0.03
N ASP A 612 -15.57 29.50 0.96
CA ASP A 612 -15.44 29.82 2.39
C ASP A 612 -14.74 28.64 3.09
N ASN A 613 -14.11 28.87 4.24
CA ASN A 613 -13.52 27.80 5.08
C ASN A 613 -14.59 27.01 5.87
N LYS A 614 -15.86 27.33 5.64
CA LYS A 614 -17.06 26.76 6.28
C LYS A 614 -17.88 25.98 5.27
N SER A 615 -18.70 25.06 5.77
CA SER A 615 -19.57 24.30 4.90
C SER A 615 -20.63 25.19 4.27
N SER A 616 -20.86 25.06 2.96
CA SER A 616 -21.98 25.72 2.28
C SER A 616 -23.34 25.18 2.74
N ALA A 617 -23.37 23.94 3.26
CA ALA A 617 -24.57 23.30 3.77
C ALA A 617 -24.89 23.78 5.18
N LYS A 618 -25.69 24.85 5.30
CA LYS A 618 -26.26 25.27 6.59
C LYS A 618 -27.13 24.14 7.14
N ASN A 619 -26.68 23.50 8.22
CA ASN A 619 -27.38 22.38 8.82
C ASN A 619 -27.62 22.63 10.32
N LYS A 620 -28.79 22.23 10.83
CA LYS A 620 -29.14 22.28 12.27
C LYS A 620 -28.47 21.15 13.07
N PHE A 621 -27.93 20.13 12.41
CA PHE A 621 -27.34 18.95 13.07
C PHE A 621 -25.85 19.09 13.41
N THR A 622 -25.13 20.04 12.83
CA THR A 622 -23.67 20.19 13.02
C THR A 622 -23.26 21.65 13.05
N THR A 623 -22.07 21.93 13.58
CA THR A 623 -21.39 23.23 13.50
C THR A 623 -20.10 23.10 12.70
N ASP A 624 -19.57 24.21 12.20
CA ASP A 624 -18.28 24.23 11.50
C ASP A 624 -17.13 23.78 12.42
N GLU A 625 -17.19 24.15 13.71
CA GLU A 625 -16.24 23.71 14.72
C GLU A 625 -16.26 22.18 14.90
N LEU A 626 -17.44 21.55 14.96
CA LEU A 626 -17.54 20.09 15.07
C LEU A 626 -16.98 19.40 13.82
N LEU A 627 -17.23 19.95 12.62
CA LEU A 627 -16.67 19.42 11.37
C LEU A 627 -15.14 19.55 11.35
N TYR A 628 -14.60 20.69 11.77
CA TYR A 628 -13.17 20.91 11.90
C TYR A 628 -12.53 19.93 12.90
N ASN A 629 -13.11 19.80 14.09
CA ASN A 629 -12.60 18.89 15.12
C ASN A 629 -12.67 17.43 14.67
N LEU A 630 -13.71 17.03 13.92
CA LEU A 630 -13.78 15.69 13.32
C LEU A 630 -12.67 15.48 12.28
N ARG A 631 -12.41 16.47 11.42
CA ARG A 631 -11.33 16.41 10.42
C ARG A 631 -9.95 16.30 11.09
N MET A 632 -9.74 17.05 12.17
CA MET A 632 -8.49 17.11 12.92
C MET A 632 -8.35 15.99 13.98
N LYS A 633 -9.36 15.15 14.17
CA LYS A 633 -9.38 14.05 15.14
C LYS A 633 -8.12 13.16 15.12
N PRO A 634 -7.51 12.81 13.97
CA PRO A 634 -6.28 12.01 13.95
C PRO A 634 -5.10 12.64 14.73
N PHE A 635 -5.12 13.96 14.95
CA PHE A 635 -4.04 14.69 15.62
C PHE A 635 -4.40 15.14 17.04
N CYS A 636 -5.64 14.92 17.50
CA CYS A 636 -6.14 15.50 18.75
C CYS A 636 -5.38 15.03 20.02
N SER A 637 -4.75 13.86 19.96
CA SER A 637 -3.96 13.30 21.05
C SER A 637 -2.46 13.53 20.92
N ILE A 638 -2.00 14.16 19.84
CA ILE A 638 -0.57 14.43 19.62
C ILE A 638 -0.16 15.60 20.50
N GLY A 639 0.83 15.37 21.38
CA GLY A 639 1.30 16.41 22.30
C GLY A 639 2.07 17.53 21.61
N VAL A 640 3.08 17.17 20.80
CA VAL A 640 3.98 18.13 20.15
C VAL A 640 4.25 17.73 18.69
N PRO A 641 3.99 18.58 17.68
CA PRO A 641 3.33 19.88 17.79
C PRO A 641 1.86 19.74 18.17
N GLU A 642 1.37 20.67 18.98
CA GLU A 642 -0.04 20.70 19.38
C GLU A 642 -0.95 20.96 18.16
N PRO A 643 -2.14 20.34 18.09
CA PRO A 643 -3.12 20.64 17.05
C PRO A 643 -3.62 22.08 17.20
N LEU A 644 -3.82 22.76 16.08
CA LEU A 644 -4.31 24.14 16.09
C LEU A 644 -5.78 24.18 16.58
N PRO A 645 -6.13 25.02 17.56
CA PRO A 645 -7.53 25.21 17.96
C PRO A 645 -8.37 25.83 16.83
N TYR A 646 -9.67 25.54 16.81
CA TYR A 646 -10.61 26.06 15.81
C TYR A 646 -10.58 27.59 15.71
N ASP A 647 -10.62 28.29 16.86
CA ASP A 647 -10.63 29.75 16.89
C ASP A 647 -9.37 30.36 16.29
N LEU A 648 -8.20 29.75 16.54
CA LEU A 648 -6.93 30.18 15.95
C LEU A 648 -6.91 29.94 14.44
N MET A 649 -7.46 28.80 13.99
CA MET A 649 -7.61 28.47 12.57
C MET A 649 -8.52 29.48 11.86
N ASP A 650 -9.67 29.83 12.44
CA ASP A 650 -10.62 30.79 11.86
C ASP A 650 -10.09 32.23 11.91
N SER A 651 -9.41 32.64 12.99
CA SER A 651 -8.82 33.98 13.07
C SER A 651 -7.70 34.17 12.05
N THR A 652 -6.83 33.16 11.92
CA THR A 652 -5.71 33.17 10.96
C THR A 652 -6.23 33.18 9.52
N PHE A 653 -7.31 32.45 9.22
CA PHE A 653 -7.94 32.46 7.91
C PHE A 653 -8.28 33.88 7.45
N ARG A 654 -8.90 34.67 8.34
CA ARG A 654 -9.32 36.04 8.03
C ARG A 654 -8.16 36.97 7.69
N GLU A 655 -6.95 36.70 8.20
CA GLU A 655 -5.75 37.47 7.86
C GLU A 655 -5.28 37.21 6.42
N PHE A 656 -5.55 36.01 5.89
CA PHE A 656 -5.22 35.63 4.52
C PHE A 656 -6.26 36.06 3.48
N VAL A 657 -7.43 36.56 3.90
CA VAL A 657 -8.48 37.01 2.98
C VAL A 657 -8.34 38.52 2.71
N PRO A 658 -7.97 38.94 1.48
CA PRO A 658 -8.00 40.34 1.09
C PRO A 658 -9.37 40.98 1.37
N SER A 659 -9.38 42.05 2.16
CA SER A 659 -10.59 42.70 2.65
C SER A 659 -10.44 44.21 2.67
N GLU A 660 -11.55 44.95 2.71
CA GLU A 660 -11.50 46.41 2.86
C GLU A 660 -10.99 46.85 4.25
N PRO A 661 -10.42 48.05 4.38
CA PRO A 661 -10.05 48.99 3.31
C PRO A 661 -8.82 48.52 2.52
N MET A 662 -8.60 49.11 1.35
CA MET A 662 -7.45 48.85 0.46
C MET A 662 -7.45 47.45 -0.18
N PHE A 663 -8.63 46.95 -0.55
CA PHE A 663 -8.78 45.61 -1.16
C PHE A 663 -7.79 45.35 -2.31
N ALA A 664 -7.69 46.27 -3.29
CA ALA A 664 -6.82 46.09 -4.46
C ALA A 664 -5.33 45.95 -4.09
N LEU A 665 -4.85 46.72 -3.11
CA LEU A 665 -3.47 46.64 -2.64
C LEU A 665 -3.21 45.30 -1.93
N LYS A 666 -4.11 44.88 -1.04
CA LYS A 666 -4.01 43.60 -0.32
C LYS A 666 -4.09 42.41 -1.28
N LEU A 667 -4.97 42.47 -2.27
CA LEU A 667 -5.12 41.44 -3.30
C LEU A 667 -3.84 41.29 -4.13
N ASN A 668 -3.27 42.40 -4.62
CA ASN A 668 -2.01 42.35 -5.36
C ASN A 668 -0.88 41.78 -4.50
N LYS A 669 -0.78 42.19 -3.23
CA LYS A 669 0.21 41.63 -2.30
C LYS A 669 0.03 40.12 -2.09
N ALA A 670 -1.20 39.63 -1.96
CA ALA A 670 -1.48 38.20 -1.83
C ALA A 670 -1.06 37.42 -3.08
N ILE A 671 -1.33 37.96 -4.27
CA ILE A 671 -0.93 37.38 -5.56
C ILE A 671 0.61 37.36 -5.69
N ASP A 672 1.28 38.46 -5.34
CA ASP A 672 2.75 38.53 -5.36
C ASP A 672 3.38 37.52 -4.39
N CYS A 673 2.79 37.36 -3.19
CA CYS A 673 3.21 36.35 -2.23
C CYS A 673 3.01 34.92 -2.77
N LEU A 674 1.85 34.62 -3.37
CA LEU A 674 1.58 33.33 -4.00
C LEU A 674 2.64 33.01 -5.06
N HIS A 675 2.87 33.92 -6.02
CA HIS A 675 3.82 33.66 -7.10
C HIS A 675 5.27 33.56 -6.59
N LYS A 676 5.65 34.36 -5.60
CA LYS A 676 6.96 34.26 -4.95
C LYS A 676 7.18 32.88 -4.33
N GLU A 677 6.17 32.33 -3.64
CA GLU A 677 6.28 31.01 -3.01
C GLU A 677 6.30 29.88 -4.06
N LEU A 678 5.54 29.98 -5.15
CA LEU A 678 5.65 29.05 -6.27
C LEU A 678 7.04 29.09 -6.92
N THR A 679 7.61 30.28 -7.15
CA THR A 679 8.97 30.46 -7.68
C THR A 679 10.04 29.89 -6.72
N ASN A 680 9.90 30.10 -5.42
CA ASN A 680 10.81 29.50 -4.44
C ASN A 680 10.73 27.97 -4.47
N SER A 681 9.51 27.43 -4.58
CA SER A 681 9.28 25.99 -4.61
C SER A 681 9.88 25.35 -5.87
N ILE A 682 9.67 25.92 -7.06
CA ILE A 682 10.20 25.35 -8.31
C ILE A 682 11.73 25.32 -8.30
N LEU A 683 12.39 26.37 -7.80
CA LEU A 683 13.85 26.42 -7.68
C LEU A 683 14.39 25.33 -6.75
N ASN A 684 13.70 25.07 -5.64
CA ASN A 684 14.06 23.99 -4.71
C ASN A 684 13.87 22.60 -5.33
N VAL A 685 12.78 22.40 -6.07
CA VAL A 685 12.52 21.15 -6.80
C VAL A 685 13.60 20.91 -7.86
N GLU A 686 13.95 21.92 -8.65
CA GLU A 686 15.00 21.82 -9.66
C GLU A 686 16.38 21.55 -9.05
N HIS A 687 16.66 22.13 -7.88
CA HIS A 687 17.88 21.84 -7.13
C HIS A 687 17.94 20.38 -6.68
N ILE A 688 16.85 19.84 -6.12
CA ILE A 688 16.78 18.42 -5.75
C ILE A 688 16.93 17.53 -6.98
N LEU A 689 16.21 17.79 -8.07
CA LEU A 689 16.30 17.03 -9.32
C LEU A 689 17.74 17.01 -9.85
N LYS A 690 18.43 18.16 -9.86
CA LYS A 690 19.84 18.24 -10.26
C LYS A 690 20.74 17.38 -9.37
N CYS A 691 20.50 17.37 -8.06
CA CYS A 691 21.26 16.55 -7.12
C CYS A 691 20.99 15.05 -7.26
N ILE A 692 19.73 14.65 -7.49
CA ILE A 692 19.36 13.26 -7.83
C ILE A 692 20.09 12.81 -9.10
N GLN A 693 20.14 13.68 -10.12
CA GLN A 693 20.84 13.37 -11.36
C GLN A 693 22.35 13.25 -11.19
N GLY A 694 22.96 14.16 -10.42
CA GLY A 694 24.40 14.18 -10.13
C GLY A 694 24.90 13.15 -9.10
N GLY A 695 24.01 12.54 -8.33
CA GLY A 695 24.35 11.59 -7.26
C GLY A 695 24.93 12.26 -5.99
N ASP A 696 25.13 11.46 -4.95
CA ASP A 696 25.42 11.96 -3.58
C ASP A 696 26.87 12.45 -3.36
N ASN A 697 27.74 12.27 -4.36
CA ASN A 697 29.15 12.71 -4.32
C ASN A 697 29.37 14.11 -4.93
N ASN A 698 28.31 14.87 -5.18
CA ASN A 698 28.37 16.21 -5.80
C ASN A 698 28.82 17.34 -4.85
N GLY A 699 29.03 17.06 -3.56
CA GLY A 699 29.43 18.04 -2.54
C GLY A 699 28.33 19.00 -2.08
N LEU A 700 27.11 18.91 -2.63
CA LEU A 700 25.96 19.78 -2.34
C LEU A 700 24.94 19.10 -1.40
N LEU A 701 24.23 18.09 -1.91
CA LEU A 701 23.20 17.34 -1.18
C LEU A 701 23.52 15.85 -1.21
N VAL A 702 23.10 15.16 -0.15
CA VAL A 702 22.97 13.70 -0.14
C VAL A 702 21.47 13.43 -0.17
N THR A 703 21.00 12.77 -1.21
CA THR A 703 19.59 12.40 -1.38
C THR A 703 19.36 10.93 -1.06
N ALA A 704 20.40 10.09 -1.15
CA ALA A 704 20.35 8.64 -0.98
C ALA A 704 19.33 7.93 -1.91
N THR A 705 19.05 8.54 -3.07
CA THR A 705 18.04 8.03 -4.03
C THR A 705 18.63 7.11 -5.10
N ARG A 706 19.89 6.66 -4.98
CA ARG A 706 20.57 5.87 -6.02
C ARG A 706 19.76 4.65 -6.50
N LEU A 707 19.11 3.93 -5.58
CA LEU A 707 18.32 2.74 -5.88
C LEU A 707 16.92 3.06 -6.44
N VAL A 708 16.44 4.29 -6.25
CA VAL A 708 15.11 4.76 -6.66
C VAL A 708 15.20 6.04 -7.49
N LYS A 709 16.28 6.19 -8.25
CA LYS A 709 16.57 7.43 -8.98
C LYS A 709 15.46 7.79 -9.96
N SER A 710 14.90 6.80 -10.66
CA SER A 710 13.77 6.99 -11.57
C SER A 710 12.49 7.39 -10.86
N GLU A 711 12.16 6.73 -9.75
CA GLU A 711 10.92 6.95 -8.99
C GLU A 711 10.95 8.29 -8.26
N SER A 712 12.08 8.66 -7.66
CA SER A 712 12.26 9.97 -7.03
C SER A 712 12.25 11.09 -8.07
N THR A 713 12.86 10.89 -9.24
CA THR A 713 12.80 11.85 -10.36
C THR A 713 11.35 12.06 -10.81
N LYS A 714 10.61 10.98 -11.10
CA LYS A 714 9.18 11.05 -11.46
C LYS A 714 8.35 11.81 -10.42
N PHE A 715 8.58 11.53 -9.13
CA PHE A 715 7.87 12.22 -8.05
C PHE A 715 8.11 13.73 -8.04
N TYR A 716 9.37 14.17 -8.11
CA TYR A 716 9.70 15.59 -8.12
C TYR A 716 9.34 16.28 -9.44
N GLU A 717 9.37 15.58 -10.58
CA GLU A 717 8.82 16.07 -11.86
C GLU A 717 7.31 16.27 -11.77
N GLY A 718 6.58 15.38 -11.09
CA GLY A 718 5.15 15.57 -10.82
C GLY A 718 4.89 16.79 -9.92
N ILE A 719 5.71 17.00 -8.89
CA ILE A 719 5.64 18.23 -8.09
C ILE A 719 5.92 19.47 -8.95
N LYS A 720 6.95 19.44 -9.79
CA LYS A 720 7.28 20.53 -10.72
C LYS A 720 6.09 20.87 -11.63
N THR A 721 5.50 19.86 -12.26
CA THR A 721 4.31 20.00 -13.12
C THR A 721 3.14 20.62 -12.35
N SER A 722 2.96 20.24 -11.09
CA SER A 722 1.91 20.83 -10.24
C SER A 722 2.17 22.32 -9.96
N ILE A 723 3.42 22.71 -9.69
CA ILE A 723 3.79 24.12 -9.45
C ILE A 723 3.49 24.97 -10.69
N GLU A 724 3.90 24.50 -11.86
CA GLU A 724 3.68 25.19 -13.14
C GLU A 724 2.17 25.32 -13.42
N THR A 725 1.40 24.27 -13.16
CA THR A 725 -0.05 24.28 -13.37
C THR A 725 -0.77 25.19 -12.38
N LEU A 726 -0.35 25.23 -11.10
CA LEU A 726 -0.84 26.18 -10.10
C LEU A 726 -0.56 27.63 -10.50
N GLU A 727 0.62 27.91 -11.06
CA GLU A 727 0.96 29.24 -11.55
C GLU A 727 0.07 29.68 -12.72
N MET A 728 -0.17 28.78 -13.68
CA MET A 728 -1.10 29.01 -14.79
C MET A 728 -2.53 29.23 -14.30
N ASN A 729 -2.99 28.40 -13.36
CA ASN A 729 -4.33 28.51 -12.78
C ASN A 729 -4.51 29.86 -12.05
N SER A 730 -3.54 30.28 -11.23
CA SER A 730 -3.57 31.60 -10.56
C SER A 730 -3.73 32.75 -11.58
N LYS A 731 -2.98 32.74 -12.68
CA LYS A 731 -3.10 33.74 -13.76
C LYS A 731 -4.47 33.71 -14.45
N LYS A 732 -5.01 32.51 -14.70
CA LYS A 732 -6.35 32.31 -15.27
C LYS A 732 -7.43 32.87 -14.36
N ILE A 733 -7.36 32.56 -13.07
CA ILE A 733 -8.28 33.08 -12.04
C ILE A 733 -8.19 34.60 -11.98
N GLN A 734 -6.99 35.17 -11.91
CA GLN A 734 -6.82 36.62 -11.88
C GLN A 734 -7.43 37.31 -13.11
N THR A 735 -7.27 36.74 -14.30
CA THR A 735 -7.86 37.28 -15.54
C THR A 735 -9.38 37.23 -15.48
N THR A 736 -9.95 36.09 -15.07
CA THR A 736 -11.39 35.87 -14.96
C THR A 736 -12.04 36.82 -13.94
N LEU A 737 -11.41 37.00 -12.78
CA LEU A 737 -11.90 37.86 -11.71
C LEU A 737 -11.76 39.36 -12.02
N LYS A 738 -10.87 39.75 -12.94
CA LYS A 738 -10.75 41.13 -13.43
C LYS A 738 -11.80 41.47 -14.50
N SER A 739 -12.20 40.50 -15.32
CA SER A 739 -13.18 40.70 -16.39
C SER A 739 -14.63 40.71 -15.89
N GLU A 740 -14.89 40.13 -14.73
CA GLU A 740 -16.23 39.96 -14.16
C GLU A 740 -16.48 40.94 -13.01
N SER A 741 -17.70 41.47 -12.92
CA SER A 741 -18.09 42.30 -11.77
C SER A 741 -18.11 41.43 -10.51
N LYS A 742 -17.71 41.98 -9.34
CA LYS A 742 -17.77 41.24 -8.06
C LYS A 742 -19.17 40.70 -7.72
N PHE A 743 -20.22 41.27 -8.33
CA PHE A 743 -21.60 40.84 -8.16
C PHE A 743 -21.88 39.59 -9.01
N ASN A 744 -22.46 38.57 -8.39
CA ASN A 744 -22.95 37.32 -9.01
C ASN A 744 -21.91 36.28 -9.46
N LEU A 745 -20.65 36.38 -9.01
CA LEU A 745 -19.62 35.36 -9.31
C LEU A 745 -19.99 33.96 -8.80
N ARG A 746 -20.66 33.86 -7.64
CA ARG A 746 -21.18 32.60 -7.07
C ARG A 746 -22.28 31.94 -7.92
N GLU A 747 -23.01 32.72 -8.71
CA GLU A 747 -24.07 32.21 -9.59
C GLU A 747 -23.49 31.70 -10.92
N LYS A 748 -22.23 32.05 -11.22
CA LYS A 748 -21.54 31.70 -12.46
C LYS A 748 -20.52 30.58 -12.29
N TYR A 749 -19.87 30.50 -11.13
CA TYR A 749 -18.73 29.61 -10.91
C TYR A 749 -18.80 28.82 -9.61
N THR A 750 -18.33 27.57 -9.67
CA THR A 750 -17.96 26.74 -8.52
C THR A 750 -16.45 26.58 -8.43
N VAL A 751 -15.95 26.38 -7.21
CA VAL A 751 -14.55 26.01 -6.95
C VAL A 751 -14.47 24.51 -6.73
N GLU A 752 -13.65 23.84 -7.53
CA GLU A 752 -13.41 22.40 -7.46
C GLU A 752 -11.92 22.10 -7.29
N LEU A 753 -11.61 20.92 -6.75
CA LEU A 753 -10.25 20.41 -6.69
C LEU A 753 -9.98 19.61 -7.97
N GLU A 754 -9.10 20.13 -8.81
CA GLU A 754 -8.72 19.52 -10.09
C GLU A 754 -7.29 18.98 -10.04
N PHE A 755 -7.07 17.79 -10.57
CA PHE A 755 -5.78 17.10 -10.57
C PHE A 755 -5.17 17.13 -11.97
N CYS A 756 -3.92 17.58 -12.07
CA CYS A 756 -3.20 17.65 -13.33
C CYS A 756 -2.62 16.27 -13.70
N GLU A 757 -2.82 15.83 -14.94
CA GLU A 757 -2.19 14.63 -15.47
C GLU A 757 -0.66 14.76 -15.43
N GLY A 758 0.03 13.73 -14.92
CA GLY A 758 1.48 13.77 -14.69
C GLY A 758 1.92 14.67 -13.52
N GLY A 759 1.01 15.43 -12.92
CA GLY A 759 1.25 16.21 -11.70
C GLY A 759 1.23 15.35 -10.43
N SER A 760 1.70 15.94 -9.33
CA SER A 760 1.56 15.38 -7.99
C SER A 760 0.15 15.59 -7.48
N SER A 761 -0.52 14.49 -7.12
CA SER A 761 -1.85 14.50 -6.54
C SER A 761 -1.92 15.09 -5.12
N PHE A 762 -0.78 15.42 -4.50
CA PHE A 762 -0.74 16.10 -3.20
C PHE A 762 -1.13 17.57 -3.29
N PHE A 763 -1.05 18.17 -4.48
CA PHE A 763 -1.24 19.59 -4.72
C PHE A 763 -2.24 19.85 -5.86
N PRO A 764 -3.52 19.43 -5.74
CA PRO A 764 -4.56 19.80 -6.69
C PRO A 764 -4.72 21.32 -6.83
N MET A 765 -5.29 21.72 -7.96
CA MET A 765 -5.67 23.11 -8.22
C MET A 765 -7.04 23.41 -7.65
N LEU A 766 -7.20 24.59 -7.06
CA LEU A 766 -8.50 25.20 -6.84
C LEU A 766 -8.95 25.86 -8.16
N SER A 767 -9.70 25.13 -8.98
CA SER A 767 -10.14 25.57 -10.31
C SER A 767 -11.53 26.20 -10.28
N LEU A 768 -11.77 27.17 -11.17
CA LEU A 768 -13.10 27.73 -11.42
C LEU A 768 -13.81 26.98 -12.56
N THR A 769 -14.93 26.35 -12.23
CA THR A 769 -15.81 25.65 -13.18
C THR A 769 -17.06 26.49 -13.41
N SER A 770 -17.40 26.80 -14.66
CA SER A 770 -18.62 27.58 -14.99
C SER A 770 -19.86 26.70 -14.92
N HIS A 771 -20.97 27.22 -14.40
CA HIS A 771 -22.26 26.55 -14.50
C HIS A 771 -22.70 26.46 -15.97
N PRO A 772 -23.26 25.32 -16.42
CA PRO A 772 -23.92 25.27 -17.72
C PRO A 772 -25.04 26.32 -17.73
N PRO A 773 -25.28 27.01 -18.85
CA PRO A 773 -26.39 27.95 -18.94
C PRO A 773 -27.69 27.21 -18.64
N GLU A 774 -28.46 27.68 -17.64
CA GLU A 774 -29.78 27.13 -17.36
C GLU A 774 -30.61 27.13 -18.66
N GLU A 775 -31.03 25.95 -19.12
CA GLU A 775 -32.11 25.87 -20.09
C GLU A 775 -33.31 26.59 -19.48
N SER A 776 -33.66 27.74 -20.06
CA SER A 776 -34.85 28.49 -19.65
C SER A 776 -36.04 27.54 -19.59
N PRO A 777 -36.85 27.57 -18.52
CA PRO A 777 -38.01 26.69 -18.43
C PRO A 777 -38.90 26.99 -19.63
N MET A 778 -39.03 26.03 -20.54
CA MET A 778 -40.01 26.11 -21.62
C MET A 778 -41.37 26.32 -20.97
N ILE A 779 -41.87 27.54 -21.10
CA ILE A 779 -43.23 27.92 -20.81
C ILE A 779 -44.11 27.04 -21.71
N GLN A 780 -44.65 25.97 -21.15
CA GLN A 780 -45.77 25.26 -21.76
C GLN A 780 -46.96 26.23 -21.77
N LYS A 781 -47.29 26.70 -22.97
CA LYS A 781 -48.60 27.29 -23.29
C LYS A 781 -49.48 26.23 -23.93
#